data_AF-E2C6H1-F1
#
_entry.id   AF-E2C6H1-F1
#
_cell.length_a   1.000
_cell.length_b   1.000
_cell.length_c   1.000
_cell.angle_alpha   90.00
_cell.angle_beta   90.00
_cell.angle_gamma   90.00
#
_symmetry.space_group_name_H-M   'P 1'
#
loop_
_entity.id
_entity.type
_entity.pdbx_description
1 polymer ?
#
loop_
_entity_poly.entity_id
_entity_poly.type
_entity_poly.pdbx_seq_one_letter_code
_entity_poly.pdbx_strand_id
1 'polypeptide(L)'
;MEHTKQILHIFLIFSVLHCTISAYLEDAFTQETDEPSKIAWLFFNNAVTAKWTQRNLLEFRREPKIEGLLMITNDKCRDKLNHLCGDISRNNDELVLLECIQTFKPTEISGIDQKCQEAIWSYIQNITDNVHIERLARKACGKQLDNLQCSSSDYTHGAYLSCLIDKREMVRDPDCITYIQRLEWIAFSDFRILTPFKTDCANDIRKFKCDSLQPYRDISQGQILACLQDHVEQLQQECRRHILHVSEIQAENIKLDRQLYMACTQDRIKFCPNIRPGSGQVYKCLMQHKTDRSMTGQCQEQLTRREKLIASDYKISKGLVKACKEDIRNYHCRRSVSEDKEIKLAQILLCLESAVKNGSKIDGNCQAEMFDHRKLLMEDYRLSPEIVDGCANDITTFCNSFEVGDATIHCLMEHKRTRKKKSRVTPKCQRALEELILEADVGEDWRIDPVLREQCQPVVNLACRDVHGGDARVISCLMEQLGTERMTEVCETALVQIQYFIARDFKLDPQLYKACRFDAVRLCHARNAWANDGKQMDPETGPLVLPCLYRHAYQKNMTLKADCLEEIRRVMRQRAVNVDLQPEIEEVCFNELASLCYDKTAKGEEILCLQDNLDNLNKKCKLAVGNFTEEQAERVELNPIISSACQHIMERHCEEVLKYGKDEGDMMECLIEHKNELDARSDYKCKAAVEHFQLISLKNYHFTYKFKEACRPYVKRWCSRSKTKADVIECLSLIVQEDIMKESQHRVLKDCRQQLRAQLYQQRENIHFDPVLQTSCATDIKQYCFNVEPGNSQVLECLASHKSKLSDVCHKQLFKVRKQEFQDSSSDFPLLNTCRVMIRQYCHDVSRSQTLDCLKRYKDELTFDDKCKNIVIRRMIEQNTDYRFNNALQNACFYDIDKHCKEVLVHEPPDKELEGKVIRCLKIRFRESKLTTKCEHQMANILREAALNYHLNPLLATMCAHEIETICRSDENEPGAVEECLKRKFNAGNRDMKEECRLEVADLIEQTRADINVDPLLQKACAVDVSKYCSSVPQGAGRHIMCLQNALEDSNKSLQPDCYKMLTTRMEMFRNAAKLIAPNTIEELYTTVNLSPARRYFMIVGCTMVGFIFIIGMFCGRVTRRTMIMKNK
;
A
#
# COMPACT_ATOMS: atom_id res chain seq x y z
N MET A 1 35.82 15.79 -34.36
CA MET A 1 35.93 16.72 -33.22
C MET A 1 35.77 15.91 -31.95
N GLU A 2 36.79 15.26 -31.35
CA GLU A 2 38.24 15.60 -31.28
C GLU A 2 38.45 16.98 -30.62
N HIS A 3 39.32 17.18 -29.62
CA HIS A 3 40.21 16.28 -28.84
C HIS A 3 40.57 16.97 -27.49
N THR A 4 41.25 16.39 -26.49
CA THR A 4 42.17 15.22 -26.47
C THR A 4 41.92 14.31 -25.23
N LYS A 5 42.95 13.95 -24.44
CA LYS A 5 42.96 13.05 -23.26
C LYS A 5 44.18 13.36 -22.36
N GLN A 6 44.05 13.07 -21.05
CA GLN A 6 45.06 12.52 -20.09
C GLN A 6 46.44 13.18 -19.86
N ILE A 7 46.90 13.15 -18.61
CA ILE A 7 48.10 12.42 -18.13
C ILE A 7 48.09 12.32 -16.57
N LEU A 8 48.76 11.30 -16.01
CA LEU A 8 48.82 10.97 -14.57
C LEU A 8 50.14 10.20 -14.26
N HIS A 9 50.87 10.57 -13.20
CA HIS A 9 51.87 9.78 -12.40
C HIS A 9 52.37 10.70 -11.26
N ILE A 10 52.37 10.41 -9.94
CA ILE A 10 52.88 9.30 -9.07
C ILE A 10 54.37 9.48 -8.63
N PHE A 11 54.65 9.22 -7.33
CA PHE A 11 55.93 8.98 -6.59
C PHE A 11 56.56 10.05 -5.64
N LEU A 12 56.06 10.11 -4.38
CA LEU A 12 56.69 9.63 -3.11
C LEU A 12 58.22 9.76 -2.80
N ILE A 13 58.53 9.70 -1.47
CA ILE A 13 59.82 9.40 -0.76
C ILE A 13 60.76 10.60 -0.41
N PHE A 14 61.44 10.69 0.75
CA PHE A 14 61.18 10.26 2.16
C PHE A 14 62.32 10.76 3.11
N SER A 15 62.03 11.34 4.30
CA SER A 15 62.91 11.38 5.51
C SER A 15 62.29 12.31 6.59
N VAL A 16 62.09 12.06 7.90
CA VAL A 16 62.38 11.01 8.91
C VAL A 16 63.30 11.48 10.05
N LEU A 17 62.70 11.60 11.25
CA LEU A 17 63.17 11.10 12.57
C LEU A 17 61.91 11.09 13.48
N HIS A 18 61.35 9.98 14.00
CA HIS A 18 61.85 8.91 14.92
C HIS A 18 62.12 9.41 16.34
N CYS A 19 61.72 8.78 17.46
CA CYS A 19 61.20 7.42 17.83
C CYS A 19 60.18 7.56 19.02
N THR A 20 59.46 6.61 19.67
CA THR A 20 59.04 5.16 19.62
C THR A 20 58.07 4.90 20.81
N ILE A 21 57.16 3.91 20.93
CA ILE A 21 56.41 3.02 20.00
C ILE A 21 55.25 2.30 20.78
N SER A 22 54.61 1.28 20.19
CA SER A 22 53.61 0.27 20.65
C SER A 22 53.80 -0.41 22.04
N ALA A 23 52.88 -1.25 22.59
CA ALA A 23 51.39 -1.42 22.53
C ALA A 23 50.93 -2.67 23.35
N TYR A 24 49.60 -2.86 23.51
CA TYR A 24 48.83 -4.12 23.74
C TYR A 24 48.75 -4.84 25.12
N LEU A 25 47.56 -5.46 25.32
CA LEU A 25 47.15 -6.64 26.14
C LEU A 25 46.83 -6.56 27.66
N GLU A 26 45.53 -6.69 27.94
CA GLU A 26 44.77 -7.56 28.90
C GLU A 26 45.08 -7.74 30.42
N ASP A 27 43.98 -8.01 31.14
CA ASP A 27 43.75 -8.65 32.45
C ASP A 27 44.19 -8.06 33.83
N ALA A 28 43.18 -7.50 34.52
CA ALA A 28 42.61 -7.90 35.82
C ALA A 28 43.40 -7.91 37.17
N PHE A 29 42.78 -7.29 38.20
CA PHE A 29 42.87 -7.54 39.67
C PHE A 29 44.28 -7.40 40.35
N THR A 30 44.55 -6.44 41.26
CA THR A 30 43.99 -6.33 42.63
C THR A 30 44.36 -5.02 43.39
N GLN A 31 43.38 -4.46 44.12
CA GLN A 31 43.40 -4.03 45.55
C GLN A 31 44.29 -2.86 46.08
N GLU A 32 43.85 -2.32 47.25
CA GLU A 32 44.37 -1.22 48.12
C GLU A 32 44.04 0.24 47.70
N THR A 33 43.78 1.22 48.58
CA THR A 33 42.89 1.42 49.78
C THR A 33 43.23 2.80 50.40
N ASP A 34 42.22 3.66 50.66
CA ASP A 34 42.19 4.83 51.59
C ASP A 34 43.25 5.97 51.42
N GLU A 35 43.11 7.20 51.95
CA GLU A 35 42.06 7.90 52.73
C GLU A 35 41.95 9.38 52.26
N PRO A 36 40.76 10.03 52.24
CA PRO A 36 40.62 11.46 51.88
C PRO A 36 40.75 12.44 53.07
N SER A 37 41.41 13.59 52.84
CA SER A 37 41.69 14.61 53.87
C SER A 37 40.51 15.51 54.25
N LYS A 38 40.30 15.69 55.57
CA LYS A 38 39.22 16.52 56.18
C LYS A 38 39.67 17.97 56.41
N ILE A 39 38.79 18.94 56.14
CA ILE A 39 38.75 20.25 56.83
C ILE A 39 37.28 20.55 57.17
N ALA A 40 37.03 21.12 58.36
CA ALA A 40 35.68 21.24 58.95
C ALA A 40 35.18 22.69 59.05
N TRP A 41 33.86 22.82 59.22
CA TRP A 41 33.16 24.08 59.49
C TRP A 41 33.41 24.60 60.91
N LEU A 42 33.48 25.93 61.06
CA LEU A 42 33.27 26.63 62.33
C LEU A 42 33.12 28.13 62.08
N PHE A 43 32.14 28.80 62.72
CA PHE A 43 32.30 30.14 63.30
C PHE A 43 31.05 30.59 64.08
N PHE A 44 31.22 30.77 65.40
CA PHE A 44 30.59 31.87 66.16
C PHE A 44 31.25 31.95 67.55
N ASN A 45 31.91 33.07 67.85
CA ASN A 45 31.87 33.73 69.17
C ASN A 45 32.64 35.06 69.19
N ASN A 46 32.34 35.90 70.19
CA ASN A 46 32.85 37.26 70.34
C ASN A 46 34.07 37.35 71.30
N ALA A 47 34.96 38.35 71.12
CA ALA A 47 35.16 39.46 72.07
C ALA A 47 36.54 40.20 71.97
N VAL A 48 36.47 41.49 71.63
CA VAL A 48 37.19 42.64 72.24
C VAL A 48 38.70 42.55 72.56
N THR A 49 39.51 43.35 71.85
CA THR A 49 40.38 44.42 72.44
C THR A 49 40.84 45.41 71.35
N ALA A 50 41.31 46.60 71.71
CA ALA A 50 41.45 47.72 70.75
C ALA A 50 42.65 48.65 71.00
N LYS A 51 43.19 49.27 69.93
CA LYS A 51 43.99 50.52 69.85
C LYS A 51 44.35 50.84 68.39
N TRP A 52 44.54 52.09 67.92
CA TRP A 52 44.01 53.42 68.33
C TRP A 52 44.50 54.46 67.30
N THR A 53 43.64 55.23 66.61
CA THR A 53 44.02 56.54 66.03
C THR A 53 42.79 57.43 65.80
N GLN A 54 42.93 58.71 66.15
CA GLN A 54 41.95 59.78 65.95
C GLN A 54 41.93 60.22 64.46
N ARG A 55 41.04 61.08 63.94
CA ARG A 55 40.29 62.19 64.56
C ARG A 55 39.20 62.73 63.61
N ASN A 56 37.99 63.02 64.11
CA ASN A 56 37.35 64.35 64.06
C ASN A 56 35.91 64.29 64.62
N LEU A 57 35.45 65.40 65.21
CA LEU A 57 34.11 65.55 65.76
C LEU A 57 33.22 66.37 64.80
N LEU A 58 31.91 66.11 64.83
CA LEU A 58 30.88 67.12 64.70
C LEU A 58 29.58 66.63 65.37
N GLU A 59 28.67 67.55 65.72
CA GLU A 59 27.77 67.36 66.86
C GLU A 59 26.46 66.62 66.55
N PHE A 60 26.32 65.47 67.18
CA PHE A 60 25.19 65.07 68.03
C PHE A 60 23.84 65.81 67.83
N ARG A 61 22.98 65.29 66.96
CA ARG A 61 21.52 65.54 67.03
C ARG A 61 20.83 64.31 67.64
N ARG A 62 20.03 64.51 68.70
CA ARG A 62 19.21 63.44 69.28
C ARG A 62 17.91 63.27 68.49
N GLU A 63 17.74 62.12 67.86
CA GLU A 63 16.44 61.61 67.41
C GLU A 63 16.13 60.30 68.16
N PRO A 64 14.84 59.93 68.34
CA PRO A 64 14.44 58.97 69.36
C PRO A 64 14.83 57.52 69.01
N LYS A 65 15.37 56.81 70.01
CA LYS A 65 15.51 55.35 69.95
C LYS A 65 14.13 54.71 70.08
N ILE A 66 13.59 54.18 68.99
CA ILE A 66 12.35 53.40 68.99
C ILE A 66 12.65 51.99 69.50
N GLU A 67 11.86 51.52 70.46
CA GLU A 67 12.04 50.24 71.16
C GLU A 67 11.47 49.05 70.37
N GLY A 68 12.13 48.69 69.26
CA GLY A 68 11.64 47.68 68.30
C GLY A 68 11.35 46.28 68.85
N LEU A 69 11.78 45.95 70.08
CA LEU A 69 11.55 44.64 70.72
C LEU A 69 10.32 44.60 71.66
N LEU A 70 9.65 45.74 71.89
CA LEU A 70 8.65 45.90 72.95
C LEU A 70 7.19 45.65 72.48
N MET A 71 6.98 45.29 71.21
CA MET A 71 5.66 45.01 70.62
C MET A 71 5.27 43.52 70.56
N ILE A 72 5.96 42.64 71.29
CA ILE A 72 5.50 41.28 71.57
C ILE A 72 5.01 41.25 73.03
N THR A 73 3.71 41.44 73.22
CA THR A 73 3.07 41.82 74.50
C THR A 73 2.84 40.67 75.48
N ASN A 74 3.70 39.64 75.46
CA ASN A 74 3.62 38.50 76.36
C ASN A 74 4.99 37.80 76.45
N ASP A 75 5.62 37.76 77.63
CA ASP A 75 6.99 37.21 77.76
C ASP A 75 7.06 35.73 77.36
N LYS A 76 6.01 34.94 77.65
CA LYS A 76 5.89 33.54 77.19
C LYS A 76 5.95 33.38 75.66
N CYS A 77 5.53 34.40 74.91
CA CYS A 77 5.64 34.43 73.46
C CYS A 77 7.08 34.70 73.02
N ARG A 78 7.76 35.67 73.66
CA ARG A 78 9.17 35.98 73.41
C ARG A 78 10.08 34.78 73.73
N ASP A 79 9.91 34.16 74.89
CA ASP A 79 10.73 33.01 75.31
C ASP A 79 10.60 31.82 74.34
N LYS A 80 9.37 31.56 73.87
CA LYS A 80 9.09 30.46 72.93
C LYS A 80 9.57 30.77 71.51
N LEU A 81 9.52 32.02 71.07
CA LEU A 81 10.15 32.46 69.82
C LEU A 81 11.68 32.38 69.90
N ASN A 82 12.30 32.82 71.00
CA ASN A 82 13.74 32.68 71.22
C ASN A 82 14.19 31.21 71.25
N HIS A 83 13.38 30.30 71.81
CA HIS A 83 13.65 28.86 71.74
C HIS A 83 13.57 28.30 70.30
N LEU A 84 12.67 28.81 69.46
CA LEU A 84 12.52 28.37 68.07
C LEU A 84 13.53 29.03 67.11
N CYS A 85 14.02 30.25 67.43
CA CYS A 85 14.90 31.05 66.57
C CYS A 85 16.35 31.16 67.03
N GLY A 86 16.68 30.70 68.24
CA GLY A 86 17.94 31.05 68.90
C GLY A 86 17.89 32.44 69.56
N ASP A 87 18.95 32.77 70.28
CA ASP A 87 19.00 33.97 71.14
C ASP A 87 19.12 35.27 70.32
N ILE A 88 18.07 36.10 70.35
CA ILE A 88 17.92 37.26 69.46
C ILE A 88 18.70 38.46 70.01
N SER A 89 19.99 38.48 69.71
CA SER A 89 20.93 39.53 70.10
C SER A 89 20.54 40.93 69.64
N ARG A 90 20.91 41.94 70.44
CA ARG A 90 20.75 43.38 70.17
C ARG A 90 21.42 43.90 68.88
N ASN A 91 22.24 43.09 68.22
CA ASN A 91 22.93 43.44 66.98
C ASN A 91 22.26 42.87 65.71
N ASN A 92 21.16 42.12 65.83
CA ASN A 92 20.48 41.51 64.68
C ASN A 92 19.58 42.54 63.96
N ASP A 93 19.46 42.45 62.63
CA ASP A 93 18.53 43.30 61.87
C ASP A 93 17.08 43.06 62.28
N GLU A 94 16.23 44.09 62.13
CA GLU A 94 14.75 44.01 62.27
C GLU A 94 14.11 42.89 61.41
N LEU A 95 14.82 42.37 60.40
CA LEU A 95 14.39 41.29 59.51
C LEU A 95 14.67 39.86 60.04
N VAL A 96 15.68 39.66 60.92
CA VAL A 96 16.17 38.30 61.27
C VAL A 96 15.10 37.46 62.00
N LEU A 97 14.29 38.09 62.84
CA LEU A 97 13.14 37.43 63.49
C LEU A 97 12.08 37.00 62.46
N LEU A 98 11.80 37.85 61.46
CA LEU A 98 10.85 37.53 60.41
C LEU A 98 11.36 36.38 59.53
N GLU A 99 12.62 36.43 59.12
CA GLU A 99 13.32 35.35 58.40
C GLU A 99 13.23 34.01 59.15
N CYS A 100 13.45 34.01 60.47
CA CYS A 100 13.28 32.81 61.29
C CYS A 100 11.82 32.29 61.30
N ILE A 101 10.83 33.16 61.50
CA ILE A 101 9.41 32.77 61.51
C ILE A 101 9.01 32.11 60.18
N GLN A 102 9.65 32.50 59.06
CA GLN A 102 9.45 31.83 57.78
C GLN A 102 10.13 30.46 57.65
N THR A 103 10.82 29.94 58.66
CA THR A 103 11.34 28.56 58.67
C THR A 103 10.44 27.56 59.40
N PHE A 104 9.47 28.03 60.20
CA PHE A 104 8.63 27.16 61.02
C PHE A 104 7.75 26.21 60.19
N LYS A 105 7.67 24.96 60.63
CA LYS A 105 6.78 23.91 60.10
C LYS A 105 5.36 24.04 60.70
N PRO A 106 4.32 23.49 60.05
CA PRO A 106 2.95 23.49 60.59
C PRO A 106 2.84 22.94 62.03
N THR A 107 3.60 21.89 62.35
CA THR A 107 3.66 21.29 63.70
C THR A 107 4.28 22.20 64.76
N GLU A 108 5.20 23.07 64.36
CA GLU A 108 5.86 24.05 65.24
C GLU A 108 4.94 25.26 65.46
N ILE A 109 4.21 25.69 64.42
CA ILE A 109 3.21 26.76 64.47
C ILE A 109 2.02 26.36 65.34
N SER A 110 1.51 25.13 65.23
CA SER A 110 0.42 24.61 66.09
C SER A 110 0.81 24.51 67.58
N GLY A 111 2.11 24.64 67.88
CA GLY A 111 2.60 24.74 69.26
C GLY A 111 2.52 26.14 69.86
N ILE A 112 2.11 27.17 69.11
CA ILE A 112 2.15 28.58 69.54
C ILE A 112 0.75 29.05 69.97
N ASP A 113 0.62 29.61 71.18
CA ASP A 113 -0.65 30.15 71.70
C ASP A 113 -1.25 31.19 70.74
N GLN A 114 -2.56 31.17 70.52
CA GLN A 114 -3.27 32.11 69.62
C GLN A 114 -2.93 33.60 69.89
N LYS A 115 -2.78 34.00 71.16
CA LYS A 115 -2.40 35.39 71.52
C LYS A 115 -0.98 35.75 71.07
N CYS A 116 -0.08 34.77 70.97
CA CYS A 116 1.26 34.94 70.42
C CYS A 116 1.21 35.00 68.89
N GLN A 117 0.40 34.15 68.23
CA GLN A 117 0.13 34.24 66.79
C GLN A 117 -0.42 35.63 66.39
N GLU A 118 -1.36 36.17 67.15
CA GLU A 118 -1.95 37.51 66.92
C GLU A 118 -0.95 38.66 67.13
N ALA A 119 -0.02 38.53 68.09
CA ALA A 119 1.07 39.48 68.28
C ALA A 119 2.10 39.43 67.13
N ILE A 120 2.48 38.21 66.70
CA ILE A 120 3.35 38.00 65.53
C ILE A 120 2.71 38.61 64.27
N TRP A 121 1.41 38.40 64.07
CA TRP A 121 0.67 38.98 62.95
C TRP A 121 0.68 40.51 62.96
N SER A 122 0.40 41.14 64.10
CA SER A 122 0.44 42.60 64.25
C SER A 122 1.85 43.17 63.98
N TYR A 123 2.90 42.48 64.44
CA TYR A 123 4.29 42.83 64.18
C TYR A 123 4.66 42.75 62.68
N ILE A 124 4.23 41.69 61.99
CA ILE A 124 4.40 41.53 60.54
C ILE A 124 3.70 42.67 59.78
N GLN A 125 2.44 42.97 60.10
CA GLN A 125 1.71 44.06 59.44
C GLN A 125 2.38 45.42 59.65
N ASN A 126 2.90 45.70 60.85
CA ASN A 126 3.55 46.97 61.15
C ASN A 126 4.92 47.14 60.45
N ILE A 127 5.72 46.07 60.32
CA ILE A 127 7.00 46.16 59.59
C ILE A 127 6.81 46.20 58.07
N THR A 128 5.73 45.61 57.56
CA THR A 128 5.47 45.51 56.11
C THR A 128 4.69 46.69 55.51
N ASP A 129 4.38 47.70 56.31
CA ASP A 129 3.82 48.98 55.85
C ASP A 129 4.80 49.75 54.94
N ASN A 130 4.29 50.50 53.96
CA ASN A 130 5.07 51.22 52.94
C ASN A 130 6.11 52.15 53.55
N VAL A 131 5.75 52.89 54.61
CA VAL A 131 6.65 53.84 55.29
C VAL A 131 7.74 53.11 56.09
N HIS A 132 7.38 51.97 56.70
CA HIS A 132 8.33 51.12 57.42
C HIS A 132 9.32 50.42 56.49
N ILE A 133 8.87 49.96 55.32
CA ILE A 133 9.74 49.36 54.31
C ILE A 133 10.66 50.42 53.69
N GLU A 134 10.17 51.64 53.36
CA GLU A 134 11.06 52.73 52.90
C GLU A 134 12.14 53.04 53.94
N ARG A 135 11.76 53.14 55.22
CA ARG A 135 12.70 53.37 56.33
C ARG A 135 13.74 52.26 56.45
N LEU A 136 13.35 51.00 56.26
CA LEU A 136 14.25 49.84 56.33
C LEU A 136 15.17 49.75 55.11
N ALA A 137 14.61 49.78 53.91
CA ALA A 137 15.36 49.75 52.66
C ALA A 137 16.37 50.90 52.58
N ARG A 138 16.01 52.14 53.00
CA ARG A 138 16.92 53.29 52.96
C ARG A 138 18.12 53.17 53.93
N LYS A 139 18.05 52.31 54.97
CA LYS A 139 19.23 51.98 55.80
C LYS A 139 20.30 51.20 55.04
N ALA A 140 19.89 50.31 54.14
CA ALA A 140 20.79 49.43 53.39
C ALA A 140 21.15 50.00 52.00
N CYS A 141 20.15 50.41 51.22
CA CYS A 141 20.30 50.88 49.83
C CYS A 141 20.63 52.38 49.70
N GLY A 142 20.52 53.15 50.79
CA GLY A 142 20.78 54.59 50.80
C GLY A 142 19.99 55.35 49.72
N LYS A 143 20.69 56.22 48.99
CA LYS A 143 20.12 57.09 47.94
C LYS A 143 19.82 56.38 46.61
N GLN A 144 20.15 55.09 46.46
CA GLN A 144 19.86 54.39 45.19
C GLN A 144 18.36 54.19 44.96
N LEU A 145 17.57 54.12 46.04
CA LEU A 145 16.12 53.99 46.01
C LEU A 145 15.44 55.18 45.32
N ASP A 146 15.99 56.38 45.47
CA ASP A 146 15.41 57.61 44.94
C ASP A 146 15.43 57.60 43.38
N ASN A 147 16.35 56.85 42.77
CA ASN A 147 16.38 56.61 41.32
C ASN A 147 15.32 55.61 40.82
N LEU A 148 14.77 54.77 41.70
CA LEU A 148 13.81 53.72 41.33
C LEU A 148 12.39 54.27 41.12
N GLN A 149 12.10 55.52 41.52
CA GLN A 149 10.77 56.13 41.37
C GLN A 149 9.64 55.26 41.96
N CYS A 150 9.81 54.82 43.22
CA CYS A 150 8.78 54.10 43.96
C CYS A 150 8.14 55.05 45.00
N SER A 151 6.81 55.09 45.04
CA SER A 151 6.04 55.96 45.93
C SER A 151 5.73 55.25 47.25
N SER A 152 6.10 55.85 48.37
CA SER A 152 5.73 55.38 49.72
C SER A 152 4.47 56.05 50.26
N SER A 153 3.94 57.07 49.57
CA SER A 153 2.71 57.79 49.93
C SER A 153 1.43 57.14 49.41
N ASP A 154 1.52 55.99 48.75
CA ASP A 154 0.36 55.23 48.30
C ASP A 154 -0.38 54.59 49.48
N TYR A 155 -1.71 54.77 49.51
CA TYR A 155 -2.61 54.23 50.54
C TYR A 155 -2.76 52.69 50.48
N THR A 156 -2.15 52.04 49.48
CA THR A 156 -2.18 50.59 49.26
C THR A 156 -1.00 49.90 49.93
N HIS A 157 -1.28 49.16 51.02
CA HIS A 157 -0.28 48.37 51.75
C HIS A 157 0.51 47.46 50.81
N GLY A 158 1.85 47.52 50.88
CA GLY A 158 2.76 46.69 50.07
C GLY A 158 3.19 47.29 48.73
N ALA A 159 2.53 48.34 48.23
CA ALA A 159 2.81 48.90 46.90
C ALA A 159 4.26 49.38 46.72
N TYR A 160 4.85 49.97 47.77
CA TYR A 160 6.25 50.40 47.74
C TYR A 160 7.21 49.21 47.58
N LEU A 161 6.92 48.10 48.25
CA LEU A 161 7.72 46.88 48.21
C LEU A 161 7.63 46.16 46.86
N SER A 162 6.44 46.06 46.26
CA SER A 162 6.29 45.52 44.90
C SER A 162 7.19 46.28 43.92
N CYS A 163 7.12 47.62 43.93
CA CYS A 163 7.93 48.46 43.06
C CYS A 163 9.45 48.28 43.25
N LEU A 164 9.93 47.99 44.47
CA LEU A 164 11.34 47.66 44.71
C LEU A 164 11.74 46.29 44.15
N ILE A 165 10.84 45.31 44.18
CA ILE A 165 11.07 43.96 43.63
C ILE A 165 11.04 44.02 42.09
N ASP A 166 10.05 44.67 41.51
CA ASP A 166 9.89 44.86 40.06
C ASP A 166 11.10 45.57 39.43
N LYS A 167 11.69 46.54 40.15
CA LYS A 167 12.84 47.32 39.67
C LYS A 167 14.20 46.83 40.21
N ARG A 168 14.23 45.66 40.87
CA ARG A 168 15.46 45.06 41.43
C ARG A 168 16.56 44.85 40.38
N GLU A 169 16.22 44.54 39.12
CA GLU A 169 17.18 44.43 38.01
C GLU A 169 17.87 45.75 37.63
N MET A 170 17.35 46.90 38.07
CA MET A 170 17.95 48.23 37.84
C MET A 170 18.99 48.61 38.91
N VAL A 171 18.99 47.91 40.05
CA VAL A 171 19.94 48.10 41.14
C VAL A 171 21.29 47.48 40.77
N ARG A 172 22.39 48.13 41.15
CA ARG A 172 23.77 47.67 40.84
C ARG A 172 24.61 47.30 42.07
N ASP A 173 24.17 47.70 43.26
CA ASP A 173 24.87 47.42 44.51
C ASP A 173 24.50 46.02 45.06
N PRO A 174 25.47 45.09 45.22
CA PRO A 174 25.18 43.74 45.67
C PRO A 174 24.61 43.67 47.10
N ASP A 175 24.97 44.61 47.97
CA ASP A 175 24.47 44.63 49.36
C ASP A 175 23.00 45.06 49.39
N CYS A 176 22.63 46.12 48.67
CA CYS A 176 21.23 46.50 48.43
C CYS A 176 20.42 45.40 47.72
N ILE A 177 20.96 44.74 46.69
CA ILE A 177 20.28 43.61 46.01
C ILE A 177 20.02 42.48 47.01
N THR A 178 21.00 42.12 47.82
CA THR A 178 20.88 41.09 48.85
C THR A 178 19.84 41.47 49.91
N TYR A 179 19.79 42.75 50.31
CA TYR A 179 18.78 43.26 51.25
C TYR A 179 17.36 43.24 50.66
N ILE A 180 17.20 43.62 49.39
CA ILE A 180 15.92 43.50 48.68
C ILE A 180 15.50 42.03 48.58
N GLN A 181 16.41 41.10 48.30
CA GLN A 181 16.11 39.65 48.28
C GLN A 181 15.71 39.09 49.66
N ARG A 182 16.20 39.66 50.77
CA ARG A 182 15.73 39.31 52.13
C ARG A 182 14.31 39.82 52.38
N LEU A 183 14.02 41.06 52.00
CA LEU A 183 12.65 41.63 52.04
C LEU A 183 11.68 40.82 51.16
N GLU A 184 12.10 40.47 49.95
CA GLU A 184 11.38 39.65 48.97
C GLU A 184 10.98 38.29 49.56
N TRP A 185 11.93 37.56 50.17
CA TRP A 185 11.64 36.27 50.80
C TRP A 185 10.66 36.38 51.99
N ILE A 186 10.75 37.44 52.81
CA ILE A 186 9.79 37.70 53.88
C ILE A 186 8.40 37.98 53.30
N ALA A 187 8.32 38.76 52.22
CA ALA A 187 7.07 39.18 51.60
C ALA A 187 6.30 38.04 50.92
N PHE A 188 6.99 37.15 50.20
CA PHE A 188 6.36 36.00 49.53
C PHE A 188 5.93 34.88 50.49
N SER A 189 6.26 34.98 51.78
CA SER A 189 5.74 34.05 52.80
C SER A 189 4.23 34.20 53.04
N ASP A 190 3.71 35.41 52.86
CA ASP A 190 2.30 35.76 52.95
C ASP A 190 2.02 36.90 51.94
N PHE A 191 1.61 36.52 50.73
CA PHE A 191 1.31 37.40 49.59
C PHE A 191 0.39 38.60 49.92
N ARG A 192 -0.36 38.57 51.05
CA ARG A 192 -1.15 39.70 51.57
C ARG A 192 -0.29 40.91 51.93
N ILE A 193 1.03 40.73 52.03
CA ILE A 193 2.06 41.76 52.22
C ILE A 193 2.35 42.54 50.93
N LEU A 194 2.19 41.92 49.75
CA LEU A 194 2.72 42.44 48.48
C LEU A 194 1.70 43.22 47.63
N THR A 195 0.42 42.89 47.73
CA THR A 195 -0.60 43.33 46.77
C THR A 195 -1.99 43.47 47.40
N PRO A 196 -2.92 44.22 46.77
CA PRO A 196 -4.34 44.27 47.16
C PRO A 196 -5.12 42.95 46.90
N PHE A 197 -4.45 41.79 46.87
CA PHE A 197 -5.03 40.44 46.66
C PHE A 197 -6.38 40.21 47.35
N LYS A 198 -6.54 40.72 48.57
CA LYS A 198 -7.75 40.50 49.39
C LYS A 198 -9.01 41.17 48.85
N THR A 199 -8.91 42.25 48.05
CA THR A 199 -10.07 42.84 47.36
C THR A 199 -10.38 42.07 46.07
N ASP A 200 -9.36 41.84 45.26
CA ASP A 200 -9.54 41.45 43.85
C ASP A 200 -9.86 39.96 43.70
N CYS A 201 -9.32 39.12 44.58
CA CYS A 201 -9.67 37.69 44.68
C CYS A 201 -10.81 37.41 45.69
N ALA A 202 -11.46 38.43 46.27
CA ALA A 202 -12.43 38.26 47.37
C ALA A 202 -13.61 37.33 47.04
N ASN A 203 -14.02 37.28 45.77
CA ASN A 203 -15.12 36.45 45.28
C ASN A 203 -14.66 35.00 45.06
N ASP A 204 -13.54 34.80 44.36
CA ASP A 204 -13.02 33.46 44.04
C ASP A 204 -12.60 32.70 45.31
N ILE A 205 -12.01 33.37 46.31
CA ILE A 205 -11.67 32.75 47.61
C ILE A 205 -12.90 32.07 48.24
N ARG A 206 -14.07 32.74 48.23
CA ARG A 206 -15.33 32.19 48.78
C ARG A 206 -15.94 31.12 47.88
N LYS A 207 -15.86 31.31 46.55
CA LYS A 207 -16.38 30.39 45.53
C LYS A 207 -15.69 29.03 45.57
N PHE A 208 -14.36 29.02 45.68
CA PHE A 208 -13.54 27.80 45.79
C PHE A 208 -13.31 27.34 47.24
N LYS A 209 -13.80 28.11 48.23
CA LYS A 209 -13.66 27.85 49.68
C LYS A 209 -12.19 27.73 50.14
N CYS A 210 -11.30 28.49 49.51
CA CYS A 210 -9.88 28.57 49.90
C CYS A 210 -9.67 29.20 51.29
N ASP A 211 -10.72 29.79 51.87
CA ASP A 211 -10.82 30.26 53.26
C ASP A 211 -11.22 29.16 54.27
N SER A 212 -11.64 27.98 53.81
CA SER A 212 -12.15 26.89 54.64
C SER A 212 -11.08 25.86 55.06
N LEU A 213 -9.79 26.13 54.78
CA LEU A 213 -8.65 25.27 55.12
C LEU A 213 -8.25 25.42 56.61
N GLN A 214 -9.05 24.78 57.46
CA GLN A 214 -9.05 24.81 58.93
C GLN A 214 -9.48 26.14 59.59
N PRO A 215 -10.22 26.09 60.73
CA PRO A 215 -10.88 27.26 61.32
C PRO A 215 -10.10 27.93 62.47
N TYR A 216 -8.75 27.92 62.42
CA TYR A 216 -7.90 28.63 63.39
C TYR A 216 -6.99 29.66 62.72
N ARG A 217 -6.55 30.66 63.48
CA ARG A 217 -5.84 31.87 62.98
C ARG A 217 -4.35 31.62 62.74
N ASP A 218 -4.01 30.47 62.19
CA ASP A 218 -2.65 30.18 61.78
C ASP A 218 -2.20 31.18 60.69
N ILE A 219 -0.90 31.47 60.67
CA ILE A 219 -0.29 32.35 59.68
C ILE A 219 -0.50 31.67 58.32
N SER A 220 -1.36 32.25 57.46
CA SER A 220 -1.84 31.58 56.23
C SER A 220 -0.77 31.57 55.13
N GLN A 221 0.24 30.74 55.36
CA GLN A 221 1.56 30.66 54.74
C GLN A 221 1.50 30.21 53.27
N GLY A 222 0.93 31.04 52.39
CA GLY A 222 0.78 30.77 50.96
C GLY A 222 -0.33 29.77 50.58
N GLN A 223 -1.03 29.16 51.54
CA GLN A 223 -2.06 28.13 51.27
C GLN A 223 -3.24 28.65 50.42
N ILE A 224 -3.70 29.88 50.67
CA ILE A 224 -4.79 30.50 49.89
C ILE A 224 -4.34 30.77 48.45
N LEU A 225 -3.09 31.21 48.25
CA LEU A 225 -2.49 31.42 46.93
C LEU A 225 -2.35 30.08 46.18
N ALA A 226 -1.87 29.02 46.84
CA ALA A 226 -1.79 27.68 46.26
C ALA A 226 -3.18 27.17 45.81
N CYS A 227 -4.20 27.32 46.65
CA CYS A 227 -5.58 26.94 46.33
C CYS A 227 -6.14 27.70 45.12
N LEU A 228 -5.87 29.01 44.98
CA LEU A 228 -6.29 29.77 43.79
C LEU A 228 -5.45 29.43 42.55
N GLN A 229 -4.15 29.14 42.70
CA GLN A 229 -3.27 28.68 41.62
C GLN A 229 -3.76 27.35 41.02
N ASP A 230 -4.26 26.42 41.83
CA ASP A 230 -4.81 25.16 41.33
C ASP A 230 -6.13 25.33 40.54
N HIS A 231 -6.83 26.45 40.73
CA HIS A 231 -8.07 26.82 40.03
C HIS A 231 -7.88 27.93 38.97
N VAL A 232 -6.65 28.23 38.54
CA VAL A 232 -6.30 29.41 37.71
C VAL A 232 -7.18 29.63 36.48
N GLU A 233 -7.55 28.55 35.76
CA GLU A 233 -8.41 28.63 34.56
C GLU A 233 -9.88 28.99 34.86
N GLN A 234 -10.29 28.90 36.13
CA GLN A 234 -11.68 29.08 36.59
C GLN A 234 -11.88 30.38 37.40
N LEU A 235 -10.83 31.18 37.59
CA LEU A 235 -10.85 32.47 38.31
C LEU A 235 -11.49 33.60 37.49
N GLN A 236 -11.91 34.67 38.15
CA GLN A 236 -12.26 35.95 37.52
C GLN A 236 -11.00 36.61 36.95
N GLN A 237 -11.10 37.30 35.79
CA GLN A 237 -9.94 37.84 35.06
C GLN A 237 -9.01 38.73 35.92
N GLU A 238 -9.57 39.52 36.83
CA GLU A 238 -8.81 40.41 37.71
C GLU A 238 -8.00 39.64 38.75
N CYS A 239 -8.59 38.60 39.37
CA CYS A 239 -7.86 37.69 40.24
C CYS A 239 -6.84 36.85 39.45
N ARG A 240 -7.23 36.29 38.30
CA ARG A 240 -6.37 35.50 37.40
C ARG A 240 -5.08 36.24 37.04
N ARG A 241 -5.19 37.49 36.59
CA ARG A 241 -4.03 38.34 36.26
C ARG A 241 -3.07 38.49 37.45
N HIS A 242 -3.59 38.77 38.64
CA HIS A 242 -2.78 38.92 39.85
C HIS A 242 -2.11 37.59 40.27
N ILE A 243 -2.83 36.47 40.21
CA ILE A 243 -2.28 35.14 40.51
C ILE A 243 -1.16 34.78 39.55
N LEU A 244 -1.32 35.03 38.24
CA LEU A 244 -0.28 34.78 37.24
C LEU A 244 0.95 35.69 37.43
N HIS A 245 0.75 36.98 37.73
CA HIS A 245 1.85 37.92 38.00
C HIS A 245 2.64 37.55 39.27
N VAL A 246 1.96 37.20 40.37
CA VAL A 246 2.61 36.66 41.58
C VAL A 246 3.40 35.39 41.26
N SER A 247 2.84 34.50 40.43
CA SER A 247 3.48 33.26 40.00
C SER A 247 4.70 33.49 39.09
N GLU A 248 4.72 34.59 38.32
CA GLU A 248 5.89 35.03 37.55
C GLU A 248 7.04 35.46 38.47
N ILE A 249 6.78 36.21 39.54
CA ILE A 249 7.84 36.62 40.47
C ILE A 249 8.38 35.39 41.23
N GLN A 250 7.48 34.49 41.68
CA GLN A 250 7.87 33.21 42.29
C GLN A 250 8.74 32.31 41.38
N ALA A 251 8.74 32.53 40.07
CA ALA A 251 9.49 31.71 39.11
C ALA A 251 11.01 31.86 39.17
N GLU A 252 11.53 32.91 39.79
CA GLU A 252 12.96 33.18 39.82
C GLU A 252 13.72 32.31 40.82
N ASN A 253 13.11 32.02 41.96
CA ASN A 253 13.74 31.35 43.09
C ASN A 253 12.74 30.47 43.85
N ILE A 254 13.08 29.19 44.00
CA ILE A 254 12.27 28.18 44.69
C ILE A 254 11.81 28.61 46.09
N LYS A 255 12.57 29.46 46.80
CA LYS A 255 12.19 29.97 48.14
C LYS A 255 10.92 30.85 48.17
N LEU A 256 10.49 31.38 47.02
CA LEU A 256 9.36 32.31 46.93
C LEU A 256 8.01 31.59 46.79
N ASP A 257 7.98 30.35 46.30
CA ASP A 257 6.85 29.45 46.47
C ASP A 257 7.07 28.62 47.74
N ARG A 258 6.51 29.07 48.86
CA ARG A 258 6.69 28.41 50.16
C ARG A 258 6.21 26.95 50.15
N GLN A 259 5.09 26.66 49.50
CA GLN A 259 4.47 25.33 49.54
C GLN A 259 5.34 24.33 48.75
N LEU A 260 5.78 24.74 47.55
CA LEU A 260 6.72 23.97 46.73
C LEU A 260 8.09 23.87 47.42
N TYR A 261 8.61 24.94 48.05
CA TYR A 261 9.87 24.91 48.79
C TYR A 261 9.85 23.88 49.93
N MET A 262 8.80 23.86 50.74
CA MET A 262 8.71 22.94 51.88
C MET A 262 8.58 21.48 51.41
N ALA A 263 7.77 21.21 50.38
CA ALA A 263 7.64 19.88 49.80
C ALA A 263 8.96 19.39 49.15
N CYS A 264 9.56 20.19 48.27
CA CYS A 264 10.73 19.81 47.49
C CYS A 264 12.09 20.03 48.19
N THR A 265 12.13 20.41 49.48
CA THR A 265 13.41 20.72 50.15
C THR A 265 14.35 19.51 50.21
N GLN A 266 13.82 18.31 50.49
CA GLN A 266 14.60 17.06 50.53
C GLN A 266 15.02 16.63 49.11
N ASP A 267 14.08 16.62 48.17
CA ASP A 267 14.33 16.25 46.77
C ASP A 267 15.38 17.17 46.11
N ARG A 268 15.34 18.47 46.37
CA ARG A 268 16.36 19.41 45.90
C ARG A 268 17.76 19.08 46.44
N ILE A 269 17.88 18.72 47.71
CA ILE A 269 19.19 18.34 48.31
C ILE A 269 19.72 17.06 47.65
N LYS A 270 18.84 16.15 47.27
CA LYS A 270 19.17 14.86 46.66
C LYS A 270 19.52 14.98 45.17
N PHE A 271 18.66 15.57 44.35
CA PHE A 271 18.80 15.62 42.89
C PHE A 271 19.57 16.86 42.42
N CYS A 272 19.46 17.99 43.12
CA CYS A 272 19.96 19.29 42.67
C CYS A 272 20.97 19.97 43.64
N PRO A 273 21.89 19.25 44.33
CA PRO A 273 22.69 19.81 45.44
C PRO A 273 23.61 20.98 45.02
N ASN A 274 24.12 20.96 43.79
CA ASN A 274 25.10 21.93 43.30
C ASN A 274 24.50 23.14 42.59
N ILE A 275 23.16 23.23 42.47
CA ILE A 275 22.48 24.29 41.71
C ILE A 275 22.17 25.47 42.64
N ARG A 276 22.67 26.65 42.29
CA ARG A 276 22.45 27.88 43.06
C ARG A 276 20.97 28.32 42.93
N PRO A 277 20.28 28.69 44.03
CA PRO A 277 18.94 29.26 43.95
C PRO A 277 18.95 30.60 43.19
N GLY A 278 18.11 30.72 42.15
CA GLY A 278 18.01 31.89 41.29
C GLY A 278 17.88 31.51 39.81
N SER A 279 17.43 32.46 38.97
CA SER A 279 17.21 32.25 37.52
C SER A 279 16.37 31.01 37.14
N GLY A 280 15.53 30.51 38.05
CA GLY A 280 14.67 29.34 37.81
C GLY A 280 15.37 27.97 37.66
N GLN A 281 16.70 27.89 37.68
CA GLN A 281 17.45 26.66 37.35
C GLN A 281 17.11 25.46 38.25
N VAL A 282 16.79 25.72 39.52
CA VAL A 282 16.38 24.68 40.48
C VAL A 282 15.04 24.03 40.06
N TYR A 283 14.11 24.80 39.48
CA TYR A 283 12.85 24.23 38.96
C TYR A 283 13.13 23.30 37.78
N LYS A 284 13.99 23.70 36.83
CA LYS A 284 14.34 22.87 35.67
C LYS A 284 14.94 21.51 36.07
N CYS A 285 15.86 21.51 37.04
CA CYS A 285 16.43 20.28 37.57
C CYS A 285 15.40 19.38 38.28
N LEU A 286 14.51 19.96 39.11
CA LEU A 286 13.45 19.18 39.77
C LEU A 286 12.44 18.61 38.76
N MET A 287 12.06 19.37 37.73
CA MET A 287 11.17 18.91 36.65
C MET A 287 11.80 17.74 35.86
N GLN A 288 13.11 17.79 35.59
CA GLN A 288 13.84 16.70 34.92
C GLN A 288 13.85 15.38 35.72
N HIS A 289 13.63 15.43 37.04
CA HIS A 289 13.50 14.26 37.92
C HIS A 289 12.07 14.02 38.43
N LYS A 290 11.04 14.71 37.91
CA LYS A 290 9.64 14.60 38.37
C LYS A 290 9.12 13.16 38.36
N THR A 291 9.45 12.39 37.33
CA THR A 291 9.02 10.99 37.15
C THR A 291 9.95 9.96 37.81
N ASP A 292 11.00 10.39 38.50
CA ASP A 292 11.87 9.50 39.28
C ASP A 292 11.08 8.90 40.46
N ARG A 293 11.00 7.56 40.54
CA ARG A 293 10.32 6.80 41.60
C ARG A 293 10.77 7.15 43.02
N SER A 294 11.89 7.85 43.16
CA SER A 294 12.50 8.20 44.42
C SER A 294 12.41 9.72 44.74
N MET A 295 11.62 10.48 43.98
CA MET A 295 11.16 11.82 44.37
C MET A 295 9.91 11.73 45.27
N THR A 296 9.71 12.70 46.18
CA THR A 296 8.49 12.71 47.01
C THR A 296 7.24 13.09 46.23
N GLY A 297 6.13 12.39 46.46
CA GLY A 297 4.83 12.70 45.85
C GLY A 297 4.30 14.11 46.19
N GLN A 298 4.67 14.63 47.36
CA GLN A 298 4.38 16.02 47.72
C GLN A 298 5.14 17.00 46.82
N CYS A 299 6.41 16.76 46.51
CA CYS A 299 7.14 17.60 45.57
C CYS A 299 6.56 17.49 44.15
N GLN A 300 6.24 16.26 43.69
CA GLN A 300 5.62 16.02 42.37
C GLN A 300 4.32 16.81 42.17
N GLU A 301 3.42 16.81 43.17
CA GLU A 301 2.16 17.57 43.10
C GLU A 301 2.39 19.09 42.98
N GLN A 302 3.33 19.64 43.77
CA GLN A 302 3.66 21.06 43.71
C GLN A 302 4.35 21.45 42.39
N LEU A 303 5.15 20.55 41.80
CA LEU A 303 5.70 20.72 40.46
C LEU A 303 4.58 20.74 39.42
N THR A 304 3.61 19.80 39.44
CA THR A 304 2.47 19.84 38.50
C THR A 304 1.62 21.12 38.67
N ARG A 305 1.39 21.64 39.89
CA ARG A 305 0.73 22.95 40.03
C ARG A 305 1.50 24.04 39.30
N ARG A 306 2.82 24.06 39.45
CA ARG A 306 3.70 25.05 38.79
C ARG A 306 3.72 24.91 37.27
N GLU A 307 3.65 23.68 36.75
CA GLU A 307 3.59 23.41 35.31
C GLU A 307 2.27 23.88 34.69
N LYS A 308 1.12 23.69 35.35
CA LYS A 308 -0.17 24.26 34.91
C LYS A 308 -0.08 25.78 34.72
N LEU A 309 0.50 26.48 35.70
CA LEU A 309 0.68 27.93 35.67
C LEU A 309 1.57 28.34 34.47
N ILE A 310 2.63 27.59 34.19
CA ILE A 310 3.51 27.80 33.03
C ILE A 310 2.76 27.61 31.71
N ALA A 311 1.81 26.65 31.62
CA ALA A 311 0.95 26.49 30.44
C ALA A 311 -0.02 27.69 30.26
N SER A 312 -0.60 28.17 31.37
CA SER A 312 -1.53 29.32 31.40
C SER A 312 -0.87 30.66 31.00
N ASP A 313 0.35 30.97 31.46
CA ASP A 313 1.15 32.09 30.97
C ASP A 313 2.65 31.75 30.88
N TYR A 314 3.20 31.84 29.66
CA TYR A 314 4.60 31.52 29.36
C TYR A 314 5.62 32.34 30.17
N LYS A 315 5.26 33.53 30.68
CA LYS A 315 6.12 34.40 31.49
C LYS A 315 6.66 33.70 32.74
N ILE A 316 5.91 32.72 33.24
CA ILE A 316 6.22 31.95 34.45
C ILE A 316 7.37 30.95 34.19
N SER A 317 7.72 30.65 32.94
CA SER A 317 8.98 29.98 32.58
C SER A 317 10.11 30.99 32.33
N LYS A 318 10.79 31.41 33.40
CA LYS A 318 11.93 32.33 33.32
C LYS A 318 13.11 31.78 32.48
N GLY A 319 13.19 30.47 32.27
CA GLY A 319 14.15 29.84 31.34
C GLY A 319 13.83 30.21 29.88
N LEU A 320 12.65 29.79 29.41
CA LEU A 320 12.11 30.11 28.08
C LEU A 320 12.09 31.62 27.81
N VAL A 321 11.61 32.43 28.75
CA VAL A 321 11.55 33.90 28.62
C VAL A 321 12.94 34.53 28.46
N LYS A 322 13.96 33.96 29.09
CA LYS A 322 15.35 34.44 28.99
C LYS A 322 16.02 33.99 27.70
N ALA A 323 15.83 32.72 27.31
CA ALA A 323 16.43 32.15 26.10
C ALA A 323 15.79 32.71 24.81
N CYS A 324 14.46 32.70 24.74
CA CYS A 324 13.69 33.14 23.57
C CYS A 324 13.38 34.65 23.56
N LYS A 325 13.98 35.46 24.45
CA LYS A 325 13.66 36.89 24.62
C LYS A 325 13.71 37.67 23.31
N GLU A 326 14.76 37.41 22.53
CA GLU A 326 15.00 38.07 21.26
C GLU A 326 14.12 37.51 20.14
N ASP A 327 14.01 36.18 20.03
CA ASP A 327 13.18 35.54 19.01
C ASP A 327 11.68 35.91 19.13
N ILE A 328 11.14 35.93 20.35
CA ILE A 328 9.75 36.37 20.64
C ILE A 328 9.53 37.83 20.22
N ARG A 329 10.56 38.68 20.33
CA ARG A 329 10.52 40.09 19.91
C ARG A 329 10.62 40.22 18.39
N ASN A 330 11.57 39.51 17.77
CA ASN A 330 11.90 39.57 16.35
C ASN A 330 10.79 39.00 15.48
N TYR A 331 10.23 37.85 15.86
CA TYR A 331 9.09 37.21 15.18
C TYR A 331 7.73 37.72 15.66
N HIS A 332 7.72 38.73 16.54
CA HIS A 332 6.55 39.48 16.97
C HIS A 332 5.41 38.62 17.59
N CYS A 333 5.73 37.54 18.30
CA CYS A 333 4.76 36.58 18.87
C CYS A 333 3.78 37.16 19.92
N ARG A 334 3.83 38.48 20.18
CA ARG A 334 2.92 39.22 21.05
C ARG A 334 1.90 40.11 20.30
N ARG A 335 2.07 40.33 18.98
CA ARG A 335 1.32 41.36 18.21
C ARG A 335 -0.20 41.20 18.15
N SER A 336 -0.73 40.02 18.48
CA SER A 336 -2.16 39.75 18.47
C SER A 336 -2.93 40.33 19.66
N VAL A 337 -2.22 40.89 20.67
CA VAL A 337 -2.77 41.17 22.01
C VAL A 337 -2.21 42.48 22.59
N SER A 338 -2.94 43.12 23.52
CA SER A 338 -2.43 44.25 24.32
C SER A 338 -1.37 43.76 25.31
N GLU A 339 -0.48 44.65 25.78
CA GLU A 339 0.56 44.29 26.76
C GLU A 339 -0.04 43.81 28.10
N ASP A 340 -1.27 44.21 28.41
CA ASP A 340 -2.04 43.90 29.64
C ASP A 340 -2.76 42.53 29.64
N LYS A 341 -2.52 41.70 28.62
CA LYS A 341 -3.21 40.42 28.41
C LYS A 341 -2.28 39.20 28.50
N GLU A 342 -2.87 38.13 29.00
CA GLU A 342 -2.27 36.81 29.22
C GLU A 342 -2.03 36.10 27.87
N ILE A 343 -0.94 35.33 27.77
CA ILE A 343 -0.55 34.61 26.55
C ILE A 343 -0.18 33.17 26.94
N LYS A 344 -0.91 32.17 26.42
CA LYS A 344 -0.64 30.75 26.69
C LYS A 344 0.75 30.35 26.16
N LEU A 345 1.41 29.39 26.82
CA LEU A 345 2.67 28.80 26.36
C LEU A 345 2.60 28.30 24.91
N ALA A 346 1.53 27.56 24.58
CA ALA A 346 1.27 27.05 23.24
C ALA A 346 1.36 28.12 22.13
N GLN A 347 0.84 29.32 22.38
CA GLN A 347 0.85 30.42 21.40
C GLN A 347 2.27 30.88 21.07
N ILE A 348 3.18 30.87 22.06
CA ILE A 348 4.60 31.17 21.85
C ILE A 348 5.29 30.02 21.12
N LEU A 349 5.07 28.76 21.53
CA LEU A 349 5.65 27.58 20.87
C LEU A 349 5.25 27.49 19.39
N LEU A 350 3.95 27.63 19.08
CA LEU A 350 3.42 27.61 17.72
C LEU A 350 3.91 28.80 16.87
N CYS A 351 4.06 29.99 17.46
CA CYS A 351 4.59 31.16 16.75
C CYS A 351 6.07 31.01 16.38
N LEU A 352 6.88 30.57 17.33
CA LEU A 352 8.32 30.35 17.13
C LEU A 352 8.55 29.19 16.13
N GLU A 353 7.78 28.11 16.20
CA GLU A 353 7.84 27.04 15.21
C GLU A 353 7.38 27.51 13.82
N SER A 354 6.32 28.31 13.74
CA SER A 354 5.90 28.93 12.48
C SER A 354 7.05 29.75 11.87
N ALA A 355 7.86 30.46 12.67
CA ALA A 355 9.06 31.14 12.17
C ALA A 355 10.13 30.16 11.62
N VAL A 356 10.37 29.03 12.30
CA VAL A 356 11.30 27.96 11.86
C VAL A 356 10.81 27.26 10.59
N LYS A 357 9.55 26.81 10.52
CA LYS A 357 8.94 26.23 9.30
C LYS A 357 8.79 27.26 8.16
N ASN A 358 8.96 28.56 8.44
CA ASN A 358 9.11 29.63 7.44
C ASN A 358 10.56 29.84 6.94
N GLY A 359 11.54 29.09 7.45
CA GLY A 359 12.96 29.20 7.11
C GLY A 359 13.75 30.22 7.93
N SER A 360 13.18 30.73 9.03
CA SER A 360 13.86 31.63 9.96
C SER A 360 14.74 30.83 10.94
N LYS A 361 15.68 31.49 11.62
CA LYS A 361 16.54 30.85 12.63
C LYS A 361 16.25 31.39 14.03
N ILE A 362 16.26 30.49 15.00
CA ILE A 362 16.04 30.75 16.42
C ILE A 362 17.32 30.38 17.19
N ASP A 363 17.56 30.98 18.36
CA ASP A 363 18.73 30.63 19.17
C ASP A 363 18.69 29.18 19.67
N GLY A 364 19.85 28.51 19.72
CA GLY A 364 19.95 27.11 20.14
C GLY A 364 19.49 26.86 21.58
N ASN A 365 19.64 27.83 22.48
CA ASN A 365 19.14 27.74 23.85
C ASN A 365 17.61 27.92 23.88
N CYS A 366 17.06 28.80 23.02
CA CYS A 366 15.61 28.93 22.86
C CYS A 366 14.99 27.63 22.32
N GLN A 367 15.61 27.02 21.30
CA GLN A 367 15.15 25.73 20.77
C GLN A 367 15.22 24.60 21.80
N ALA A 368 16.21 24.61 22.70
CA ALA A 368 16.30 23.65 23.81
C ALA A 368 15.18 23.84 24.84
N GLU A 369 14.87 25.08 25.26
CA GLU A 369 13.74 25.36 26.15
C GLU A 369 12.39 25.02 25.48
N MET A 370 12.24 25.27 24.17
CA MET A 370 11.05 24.83 23.42
C MET A 370 10.89 23.30 23.41
N PHE A 371 11.99 22.56 23.23
CA PHE A 371 11.98 21.09 23.27
C PHE A 371 11.58 20.57 24.66
N ASP A 372 12.16 21.11 25.73
CA ASP A 372 11.83 20.72 27.10
C ASP A 372 10.34 20.98 27.42
N HIS A 373 9.79 22.10 26.95
CA HIS A 373 8.36 22.41 27.13
C HIS A 373 7.42 21.55 26.28
N ARG A 374 7.79 21.18 25.05
CA ARG A 374 7.01 20.24 24.23
C ARG A 374 6.95 18.85 24.83
N LYS A 375 8.10 18.36 25.29
CA LYS A 375 8.21 17.07 25.99
C LYS A 375 7.34 17.07 27.24
N LEU A 376 7.34 18.16 28.02
CA LEU A 376 6.49 18.32 29.20
C LEU A 376 4.97 18.23 28.87
N LEU A 377 4.52 18.79 27.74
CA LEU A 377 3.12 18.68 27.30
C LEU A 377 2.72 17.22 26.95
N MET A 378 3.65 16.42 26.44
CA MET A 378 3.46 14.98 26.20
C MET A 378 3.65 14.11 27.45
N GLU A 379 4.34 14.60 28.48
CA GLU A 379 4.54 13.90 29.77
C GLU A 379 3.37 14.04 30.75
N ASP A 380 2.58 15.12 30.68
CA ASP A 380 1.47 15.34 31.62
C ASP A 380 0.26 16.01 30.94
N TYR A 381 -0.72 15.19 30.53
CA TYR A 381 -1.94 15.65 29.85
C TYR A 381 -2.72 16.71 30.65
N ARG A 382 -2.50 16.82 31.97
CA ARG A 382 -3.16 17.78 32.87
C ARG A 382 -2.73 19.23 32.58
N LEU A 383 -1.69 19.41 31.77
CA LEU A 383 -1.16 20.70 31.33
C LEU A 383 -1.85 21.25 30.07
N SER A 384 -2.71 20.44 29.44
CA SER A 384 -3.52 20.83 28.28
C SER A 384 -4.99 20.94 28.70
N PRO A 385 -5.50 22.14 29.05
CA PRO A 385 -6.91 22.33 29.46
C PRO A 385 -7.92 21.75 28.46
N GLU A 386 -7.59 21.84 27.18
CA GLU A 386 -8.32 21.29 26.04
C GLU A 386 -8.47 19.76 26.14
N ILE A 387 -7.46 19.01 26.60
CA ILE A 387 -7.56 17.57 26.89
C ILE A 387 -8.36 17.34 28.18
N VAL A 388 -8.10 18.12 29.23
CA VAL A 388 -8.74 17.91 30.54
C VAL A 388 -10.25 18.11 30.47
N ASP A 389 -10.74 19.14 29.77
CA ASP A 389 -12.17 19.38 29.53
C ASP A 389 -12.69 18.61 28.30
N GLY A 390 -11.86 18.34 27.30
CA GLY A 390 -12.23 17.64 26.08
C GLY A 390 -12.41 16.13 26.24
N CYS A 391 -11.55 15.50 27.03
CA CYS A 391 -11.44 14.05 27.20
C CYS A 391 -11.86 13.53 28.58
N ALA A 392 -12.33 14.36 29.52
CA ALA A 392 -12.64 13.94 30.91
C ALA A 392 -13.41 12.60 30.99
N ASN A 393 -14.53 12.51 30.28
CA ASN A 393 -15.36 11.31 30.24
C ASN A 393 -14.64 10.13 29.55
N ASP A 394 -13.94 10.38 28.45
CA ASP A 394 -13.21 9.37 27.68
C ASP A 394 -12.08 8.74 28.52
N ILE A 395 -11.31 9.55 29.25
CA ILE A 395 -10.27 9.10 30.19
C ILE A 395 -10.88 8.17 31.26
N THR A 396 -12.00 8.56 31.87
CA THR A 396 -12.68 7.73 32.89
C THR A 396 -13.37 6.48 32.33
N THR A 397 -13.66 6.43 31.02
CA THR A 397 -14.36 5.30 30.38
C THR A 397 -13.38 4.27 29.83
N PHE A 398 -12.21 4.71 29.37
CA PHE A 398 -11.25 3.88 28.61
C PHE A 398 -9.91 3.68 29.33
N CYS A 399 -9.43 4.67 30.07
CA CYS A 399 -8.03 4.73 30.53
C CYS A 399 -7.85 4.59 32.06
N ASN A 400 -8.91 4.26 32.81
CA ASN A 400 -8.93 3.76 34.21
C ASN A 400 -7.71 4.10 35.10
N SER A 401 -7.38 5.39 35.20
CA SER A 401 -6.30 5.95 36.05
C SER A 401 -5.00 5.12 36.06
N PHE A 402 -4.36 4.95 34.89
CA PHE A 402 -2.96 4.51 34.85
C PHE A 402 -2.05 5.42 35.68
N GLU A 403 -0.97 4.85 36.22
CA GLU A 403 0.03 5.62 36.98
C GLU A 403 0.79 6.58 36.05
N VAL A 404 0.55 7.88 36.24
CA VAL A 404 1.25 9.03 35.61
C VAL A 404 0.94 9.27 34.12
N GLY A 405 0.50 10.49 33.82
CA GLY A 405 0.93 11.26 32.65
C GLY A 405 0.74 10.65 31.26
N ASP A 406 1.86 10.24 30.66
CA ASP A 406 2.08 9.98 29.23
C ASP A 406 1.29 8.77 28.68
N ALA A 407 1.22 7.67 29.43
CA ALA A 407 0.43 6.48 29.08
C ALA A 407 -1.06 6.80 28.87
N THR A 408 -1.59 7.85 29.49
CA THR A 408 -2.98 8.29 29.29
C THR A 408 -3.19 8.87 27.88
N ILE A 409 -2.21 9.59 27.33
CA ILE A 409 -2.27 10.17 25.98
C ILE A 409 -2.30 9.04 24.94
N HIS A 410 -1.39 8.06 25.08
CA HIS A 410 -1.34 6.90 24.19
C HIS A 410 -2.58 6.01 24.31
N CYS A 411 -3.14 5.84 25.50
CA CYS A 411 -4.44 5.17 25.68
C CYS A 411 -5.57 5.86 24.90
N LEU A 412 -5.68 7.19 24.97
CA LEU A 412 -6.69 7.94 24.21
C LEU A 412 -6.47 7.83 22.68
N MET A 413 -5.21 7.78 22.23
CA MET A 413 -4.86 7.56 20.82
C MET A 413 -5.19 6.15 20.35
N GLU A 414 -4.96 5.12 21.16
CA GLU A 414 -5.36 3.74 20.85
C GLU A 414 -6.88 3.64 20.72
N HIS A 415 -7.62 4.23 21.64
CA HIS A 415 -9.09 4.26 21.58
C HIS A 415 -9.63 5.01 20.35
N LYS A 416 -8.89 5.96 19.76
CA LYS A 416 -9.21 6.59 18.47
C LYS A 416 -9.24 5.61 17.29
N ARG A 417 -8.46 4.52 17.36
CA ARG A 417 -8.36 3.46 16.34
C ARG A 417 -9.47 2.41 16.42
N THR A 418 -10.27 2.39 17.48
CA THR A 418 -11.22 1.29 17.72
C THR A 418 -12.45 1.34 16.80
N ARG A 419 -12.70 0.25 16.06
CA ARG A 419 -13.81 0.13 15.08
C ARG A 419 -15.22 0.13 15.72
N LYS A 420 -15.34 0.10 17.05
CA LYS A 420 -16.62 0.15 17.78
C LYS A 420 -16.94 1.58 18.21
N LYS A 421 -18.01 2.18 17.67
CA LYS A 421 -18.48 3.55 18.02
C LYS A 421 -18.82 3.77 19.52
N LYS A 422 -18.91 2.70 20.33
CA LYS A 422 -19.07 2.75 21.79
C LYS A 422 -17.74 2.69 22.58
N SER A 423 -16.61 2.51 21.88
CA SER A 423 -15.27 2.32 22.45
C SER A 423 -14.27 3.38 21.98
N ARG A 424 -14.71 4.30 21.11
CA ARG A 424 -13.91 5.38 20.54
C ARG A 424 -14.16 6.70 21.29
N VAL A 425 -13.10 7.47 21.47
CA VAL A 425 -13.11 8.80 22.11
C VAL A 425 -14.09 9.77 21.43
N THR A 426 -14.64 10.71 22.20
CA THR A 426 -15.58 11.72 21.68
C THR A 426 -14.95 12.62 20.62
N PRO A 427 -15.75 13.21 19.70
CA PRO A 427 -15.26 14.21 18.75
C PRO A 427 -14.67 15.48 19.39
N LYS A 428 -14.98 15.76 20.67
CA LYS A 428 -14.37 16.85 21.44
C LYS A 428 -12.95 16.45 21.84
N CYS A 429 -12.79 15.27 22.45
CA CYS A 429 -11.48 14.71 22.79
C CYS A 429 -10.59 14.49 21.56
N GLN A 430 -11.14 14.02 20.44
CA GLN A 430 -10.39 13.84 19.19
C GLN A 430 -9.71 15.15 18.74
N ARG A 431 -10.39 16.30 18.82
CA ARG A 431 -9.81 17.60 18.46
C ARG A 431 -8.73 18.04 19.43
N ALA A 432 -8.96 17.87 20.73
CA ALA A 432 -7.95 18.20 21.74
C ALA A 432 -6.66 17.37 21.57
N LEU A 433 -6.75 16.11 21.15
CA LEU A 433 -5.59 15.28 20.79
C LEU A 433 -4.90 15.76 19.50
N GLU A 434 -5.66 16.25 18.52
CA GLU A 434 -5.13 16.81 17.27
C GLU A 434 -4.45 18.17 17.51
N GLU A 435 -4.98 18.98 18.42
CA GLU A 435 -4.39 20.23 18.90
C GLU A 435 -3.10 19.97 19.71
N LEU A 436 -3.12 19.04 20.67
CA LEU A 436 -1.93 18.66 21.46
C LEU A 436 -0.77 18.16 20.58
N ILE A 437 -1.03 17.28 19.61
CA ILE A 437 0.00 16.77 18.69
C ILE A 437 0.64 17.89 17.85
N LEU A 438 -0.14 18.92 17.49
CA LEU A 438 0.35 20.10 16.76
C LEU A 438 1.16 21.05 17.65
N GLU A 439 0.75 21.26 18.91
CA GLU A 439 1.48 22.09 19.88
C GLU A 439 2.82 21.44 20.30
N ALA A 440 2.81 20.12 20.49
CA ALA A 440 4.00 19.34 20.82
C ALA A 440 4.94 19.10 19.61
N ASP A 441 4.45 19.22 18.37
CA ASP A 441 5.21 18.98 17.12
C ASP A 441 5.92 17.61 17.09
N VAL A 442 5.23 16.56 17.57
CA VAL A 442 5.79 15.20 17.77
C VAL A 442 6.35 14.59 16.48
N GLY A 443 5.83 15.00 15.32
CA GLY A 443 6.31 14.56 14.01
C GLY A 443 7.71 15.06 13.63
N GLU A 444 8.22 16.12 14.26
CA GLU A 444 9.58 16.63 14.01
C GLU A 444 10.66 15.78 14.71
N ASP A 445 10.41 15.39 15.97
CA ASP A 445 11.37 14.68 16.80
C ASP A 445 10.71 13.70 17.79
N TRP A 446 10.88 12.41 17.52
CA TRP A 446 10.41 11.30 18.36
C TRP A 446 10.83 11.37 19.83
N ARG A 447 11.87 12.14 20.18
CA ARG A 447 12.36 12.31 21.56
C ARG A 447 11.45 13.18 22.43
N ILE A 448 10.48 13.87 21.82
CA ILE A 448 9.45 14.68 22.51
C ILE A 448 8.43 13.76 23.17
N ASP A 449 8.07 12.65 22.51
CA ASP A 449 7.16 11.61 23.01
C ASP A 449 7.94 10.64 23.93
N PRO A 450 7.60 10.56 25.24
CA PRO A 450 8.31 9.68 26.16
C PRO A 450 8.12 8.19 25.86
N VAL A 451 6.90 7.81 25.44
CA VAL A 451 6.44 6.43 25.27
C VAL A 451 7.01 5.85 23.99
N LEU A 452 6.90 6.58 22.88
CA LEU A 452 7.56 6.24 21.61
C LEU A 452 9.07 6.18 21.81
N ARG A 453 9.66 7.11 22.55
CA ARG A 453 11.09 7.10 22.85
C ARG A 453 11.51 5.86 23.63
N GLU A 454 10.84 5.53 24.73
CA GLU A 454 11.18 4.34 25.54
C GLU A 454 11.00 3.04 24.73
N GLN A 455 9.85 2.87 24.07
CA GLN A 455 9.50 1.62 23.39
C GLN A 455 10.27 1.39 22.09
N CYS A 456 10.63 2.45 21.36
CA CYS A 456 11.40 2.34 20.11
C CYS A 456 12.92 2.51 20.25
N GLN A 457 13.47 2.93 21.40
CA GLN A 457 14.92 3.05 21.58
C GLN A 457 15.71 1.77 21.19
N PRO A 458 15.24 0.54 21.48
CA PRO A 458 15.92 -0.68 21.02
C PRO A 458 15.96 -0.82 19.49
N VAL A 459 14.86 -0.48 18.81
CA VAL A 459 14.73 -0.55 17.35
C VAL A 459 15.62 0.53 16.69
N VAL A 460 15.62 1.75 17.24
CA VAL A 460 16.51 2.84 16.79
C VAL A 460 17.98 2.43 16.90
N ASN A 461 18.38 1.84 18.04
CA ASN A 461 19.77 1.41 18.27
C ASN A 461 20.23 0.28 17.33
N LEU A 462 19.30 -0.58 16.88
CA LEU A 462 19.58 -1.74 16.03
C LEU A 462 19.50 -1.42 14.52
N ALA A 463 18.51 -0.62 14.10
CA ALA A 463 18.16 -0.44 12.69
C ALA A 463 18.35 1.01 12.17
N CYS A 464 18.25 2.02 13.03
CA CYS A 464 18.34 3.44 12.64
C CYS A 464 19.58 4.16 13.22
N ARG A 465 20.61 3.39 13.60
CA ARG A 465 21.79 3.88 14.35
C ARG A 465 22.53 5.03 13.66
N ASP A 466 22.62 4.99 12.34
CA ASP A 466 23.36 5.98 11.54
C ASP A 466 22.50 7.20 11.16
N VAL A 467 21.23 7.24 11.57
CA VAL A 467 20.28 8.31 11.23
C VAL A 467 20.39 9.48 12.22
N HIS A 468 20.87 10.62 11.75
CA HIS A 468 20.93 11.85 12.54
C HIS A 468 19.53 12.45 12.74
N GLY A 469 19.21 12.85 13.99
CA GLY A 469 17.90 13.41 14.36
C GLY A 469 17.53 14.75 13.68
N GLY A 470 16.27 15.15 13.80
CA GLY A 470 15.67 16.30 13.10
C GLY A 470 15.11 15.96 11.72
N ASP A 471 14.29 16.85 11.17
CA ASP A 471 13.49 16.69 9.94
C ASP A 471 12.75 15.33 9.89
N ALA A 472 12.20 14.85 11.01
CA ALA A 472 11.52 13.54 11.13
C ALA A 472 12.30 12.27 10.73
N ARG A 473 13.61 12.35 10.44
CA ARG A 473 14.37 11.24 9.81
C ARG A 473 14.32 9.92 10.59
N VAL A 474 14.39 9.97 11.92
CA VAL A 474 14.33 8.76 12.77
C VAL A 474 12.94 8.13 12.73
N ILE A 475 11.88 8.95 12.70
CA ILE A 475 10.49 8.49 12.54
C ILE A 475 10.31 7.82 11.18
N SER A 476 10.85 8.41 10.10
CA SER A 476 10.82 7.82 8.75
C SER A 476 11.51 6.45 8.71
N CYS A 477 12.71 6.32 9.30
CA CYS A 477 13.43 5.05 9.39
C CYS A 477 12.67 3.99 10.20
N LEU A 478 12.07 4.37 11.33
CA LEU A 478 11.23 3.47 12.13
C LEU A 478 10.01 2.97 11.33
N MET A 479 9.39 3.82 10.52
CA MET A 479 8.28 3.45 9.64
C MET A 479 8.69 2.46 8.53
N GLU A 480 9.92 2.55 8.05
CA GLU A 480 10.49 1.62 7.05
C GLU A 480 10.84 0.24 7.64
N GLN A 481 10.94 0.11 8.97
CA GLN A 481 11.14 -1.19 9.63
C GLN A 481 9.83 -1.89 10.01
N LEU A 482 8.65 -1.27 9.82
CA LEU A 482 7.35 -1.86 10.15
C LEU A 482 7.10 -3.15 9.35
N GLY A 483 6.68 -4.22 10.04
CA GLY A 483 6.51 -5.55 9.45
C GLY A 483 7.83 -6.34 9.22
N THR A 484 8.99 -5.81 9.61
CA THR A 484 10.27 -6.55 9.59
C THR A 484 10.56 -7.23 10.93
N GLU A 485 11.40 -8.27 10.93
CA GLU A 485 11.86 -8.98 12.15
C GLU A 485 12.63 -8.08 13.16
N ARG A 486 12.96 -6.84 12.78
CA ARG A 486 13.67 -5.86 13.63
C ARG A 486 12.72 -4.98 14.45
N MET A 487 11.43 -4.97 14.12
CA MET A 487 10.42 -4.20 14.82
C MET A 487 9.91 -4.96 16.05
N THR A 488 9.68 -4.26 17.16
CA THR A 488 9.02 -4.82 18.34
C THR A 488 7.54 -4.43 18.35
N GLU A 489 6.67 -5.35 18.82
CA GLU A 489 5.21 -5.14 18.89
C GLU A 489 4.83 -3.86 19.65
N VAL A 490 5.56 -3.54 20.73
CA VAL A 490 5.39 -2.30 21.49
C VAL A 490 5.77 -1.05 20.69
N CYS A 491 6.93 -1.07 20.01
CA CYS A 491 7.34 0.06 19.15
C CYS A 491 6.39 0.26 17.97
N GLU A 492 5.95 -0.82 17.31
CA GLU A 492 4.93 -0.72 16.26
C GLU A 492 3.63 -0.12 16.79
N THR A 493 3.19 -0.53 17.99
CA THR A 493 1.96 0.01 18.59
C THR A 493 2.05 1.51 18.84
N ALA A 494 3.09 2.00 19.52
CA ALA A 494 3.29 3.43 19.78
C ALA A 494 3.52 4.23 18.48
N LEU A 495 4.32 3.71 17.55
CA LEU A 495 4.61 4.36 16.27
C LEU A 495 3.35 4.48 15.40
N VAL A 496 2.47 3.47 15.37
CA VAL A 496 1.22 3.51 14.60
C VAL A 496 0.19 4.44 15.26
N GLN A 497 0.18 4.57 16.59
CA GLN A 497 -0.65 5.57 17.28
C GLN A 497 -0.30 6.99 16.86
N ILE A 498 1.00 7.35 16.83
CA ILE A 498 1.47 8.66 16.37
C ILE A 498 1.29 8.84 14.85
N GLN A 499 1.61 7.81 14.06
CA GLN A 499 1.41 7.81 12.60
C GLN A 499 -0.05 8.03 12.21
N TYR A 500 -1.03 7.66 13.05
CA TYR A 500 -2.45 7.96 12.80
C TYR A 500 -2.69 9.47 12.54
N PHE A 501 -1.98 10.34 13.27
CA PHE A 501 -2.14 11.79 13.22
C PHE A 501 -1.25 12.42 12.14
N ILE A 502 0.02 12.02 12.06
CA ILE A 502 0.95 12.44 10.99
C ILE A 502 0.39 12.06 9.60
N ALA A 503 -0.23 10.89 9.48
CA ALA A 503 -0.90 10.46 8.26
C ALA A 503 -2.24 11.18 7.98
N ARG A 504 -2.67 12.18 8.76
CA ARG A 504 -3.93 12.91 8.52
C ARG A 504 -3.79 14.42 8.33
N ASP A 505 -2.78 15.07 8.94
CA ASP A 505 -2.41 16.45 8.60
C ASP A 505 -1.00 16.50 7.96
N PHE A 506 -0.92 17.02 6.74
CA PHE A 506 0.34 17.21 6.01
C PHE A 506 1.29 18.22 6.66
N LYS A 507 0.82 19.01 7.64
CA LYS A 507 1.65 19.91 8.46
C LYS A 507 2.51 19.19 9.50
N LEU A 508 2.13 17.96 9.87
CA LEU A 508 2.78 17.13 10.90
C LEU A 508 3.87 16.20 10.34
N ASP A 509 4.02 16.13 9.01
CA ASP A 509 5.20 15.55 8.35
C ASP A 509 6.09 16.72 7.87
N PRO A 510 7.23 17.00 8.53
CA PRO A 510 8.08 18.14 8.21
C PRO A 510 8.67 18.10 6.80
N GLN A 511 9.03 16.91 6.30
CA GLN A 511 9.66 16.74 4.99
C GLN A 511 8.63 17.04 3.89
N LEU A 512 7.43 16.45 4.01
CA LEU A 512 6.28 16.70 3.14
C LEU A 512 5.83 18.17 3.19
N TYR A 513 5.71 18.78 4.38
CA TYR A 513 5.31 20.19 4.50
C TYR A 513 6.33 21.12 3.83
N LYS A 514 7.62 20.93 4.12
CA LYS A 514 8.74 21.72 3.58
C LYS A 514 8.80 21.65 2.05
N ALA A 515 8.60 20.47 1.46
CA ALA A 515 8.58 20.29 0.01
C ALA A 515 7.27 20.80 -0.65
N CYS A 516 6.11 20.43 -0.10
CA CYS A 516 4.82 20.62 -0.76
C CYS A 516 4.05 21.89 -0.41
N ARG A 517 4.39 22.63 0.66
CA ARG A 517 3.64 23.83 1.10
C ARG A 517 3.30 24.80 -0.03
N PHE A 518 4.25 25.10 -0.91
CA PHE A 518 4.02 26.03 -2.03
C PHE A 518 2.92 25.53 -2.97
N ASP A 519 2.92 24.24 -3.30
CA ASP A 519 1.92 23.63 -4.17
C ASP A 519 0.59 23.41 -3.45
N ALA A 520 0.60 23.15 -2.14
CA ALA A 520 -0.59 23.06 -1.31
C ALA A 520 -1.37 24.40 -1.28
N VAL A 521 -0.67 25.52 -1.11
CA VAL A 521 -1.26 26.87 -1.18
C VAL A 521 -1.74 27.19 -2.61
N ARG A 522 -0.92 26.87 -3.62
CA ARG A 522 -1.16 27.22 -5.03
C ARG A 522 -2.28 26.44 -5.70
N LEU A 523 -2.40 25.14 -5.42
CA LEU A 523 -3.27 24.20 -6.13
C LEU A 523 -4.42 23.67 -5.26
N CYS A 524 -4.19 23.56 -3.95
CA CYS A 524 -5.15 22.98 -3.00
C CYS A 524 -5.75 24.01 -2.02
N HIS A 525 -5.47 25.31 -2.24
CA HIS A 525 -5.95 26.43 -1.43
C HIS A 525 -5.66 26.32 0.08
N ALA A 526 -4.62 25.59 0.48
CA ALA A 526 -4.20 25.49 1.87
C ALA A 526 -3.69 26.85 2.39
N ARG A 527 -3.76 27.08 3.72
CA ARG A 527 -3.18 28.27 4.35
C ARG A 527 -1.67 28.34 4.15
N ASN A 528 -1.18 29.56 3.93
CA ASN A 528 0.25 29.87 3.92
C ASN A 528 0.87 29.91 5.33
N ALA A 529 0.05 29.97 6.38
CA ALA A 529 0.48 29.84 7.78
C ALA A 529 0.40 28.38 8.22
N TRP A 530 1.36 27.94 9.06
CA TRP A 530 1.39 26.60 9.64
C TRP A 530 0.34 26.47 10.77
N ALA A 531 0.46 27.31 11.80
CA ALA A 531 -0.52 27.46 12.88
C ALA A 531 -1.61 28.53 12.59
N ASN A 532 -2.63 28.63 13.45
CA ASN A 532 -3.83 29.47 13.25
C ASN A 532 -3.92 30.63 14.28
N ASP A 533 -4.34 31.82 13.85
CA ASP A 533 -4.47 33.03 14.68
C ASP A 533 -5.81 33.15 15.44
N GLY A 534 -6.64 32.10 15.44
CA GLY A 534 -7.86 32.00 16.27
C GLY A 534 -9.02 32.95 15.91
N LYS A 535 -9.03 33.53 14.70
CA LYS A 535 -10.01 34.58 14.30
C LYS A 535 -11.08 34.15 13.30
N GLN A 536 -11.10 32.89 12.83
CA GLN A 536 -12.13 32.37 11.94
C GLN A 536 -12.56 30.95 12.34
N MET A 537 -13.86 30.67 12.16
CA MET A 537 -14.44 29.34 12.34
C MET A 537 -14.18 28.52 11.07
N ASP A 538 -13.67 27.30 11.22
CA ASP A 538 -12.72 26.78 10.24
C ASP A 538 -13.27 25.69 9.28
N PRO A 539 -13.24 25.90 7.94
CA PRO A 539 -13.49 24.85 6.96
C PRO A 539 -12.37 23.81 6.83
N GLU A 540 -11.17 24.08 7.38
CA GLU A 540 -9.96 23.26 7.16
C GLU A 540 -9.84 22.05 8.11
N THR A 541 -10.91 21.68 8.84
CA THR A 541 -11.02 20.37 9.54
C THR A 541 -11.31 19.22 8.57
N GLY A 542 -10.54 19.14 7.47
CA GLY A 542 -10.73 18.16 6.40
C GLY A 542 -9.39 17.68 5.80
N PRO A 543 -9.11 16.37 5.75
CA PRO A 543 -7.81 15.79 5.32
C PRO A 543 -7.61 15.81 3.79
N LEU A 544 -8.07 16.87 3.11
CA LEU A 544 -8.18 16.93 1.64
C LEU A 544 -6.95 17.50 0.93
N VAL A 545 -6.00 18.10 1.66
CA VAL A 545 -4.79 18.68 1.05
C VAL A 545 -3.90 17.60 0.43
N LEU A 546 -3.63 16.48 1.10
CA LEU A 546 -2.81 15.41 0.51
C LEU A 546 -3.51 14.68 -0.66
N PRO A 547 -4.80 14.28 -0.58
CA PRO A 547 -5.53 13.77 -1.73
C PRO A 547 -5.58 14.75 -2.92
N CYS A 548 -5.63 16.05 -2.66
CA CYS A 548 -5.53 17.09 -3.70
C CYS A 548 -4.12 17.17 -4.30
N LEU A 549 -3.08 17.23 -3.47
CA LEU A 549 -1.67 17.22 -3.92
C LEU A 549 -1.37 15.97 -4.76
N TYR A 550 -1.78 14.79 -4.29
CA TYR A 550 -1.67 13.52 -5.00
C TYR A 550 -2.36 13.57 -6.37
N ARG A 551 -3.57 14.14 -6.45
CA ARG A 551 -4.27 14.37 -7.74
C ARG A 551 -3.50 15.30 -8.69
N HIS A 552 -2.75 16.27 -8.17
CA HIS A 552 -1.91 17.17 -8.96
C HIS A 552 -0.50 16.63 -9.27
N ALA A 553 -0.02 15.62 -8.55
CA ALA A 553 1.24 14.93 -8.85
C ALA A 553 1.23 14.27 -10.25
N TYR A 554 0.04 13.85 -10.72
CA TYR A 554 -0.14 13.06 -11.94
C TYR A 554 -0.96 13.74 -13.04
N GLN A 555 -1.30 15.04 -12.90
CA GLN A 555 -2.04 15.79 -13.93
C GLN A 555 -1.14 16.37 -15.03
N LYS A 556 -1.47 16.07 -16.29
CA LYS A 556 -0.68 16.43 -17.49
C LYS A 556 -0.61 17.95 -17.81
N ASN A 557 -1.42 18.79 -17.17
CA ASN A 557 -1.50 20.24 -17.45
C ASN A 557 -0.93 21.15 -16.35
N MET A 558 -0.72 20.66 -15.12
CA MET A 558 -0.17 21.47 -14.03
C MET A 558 0.42 20.56 -12.95
N THR A 559 1.74 20.40 -12.97
CA THR A 559 2.48 19.50 -12.08
C THR A 559 2.96 20.19 -10.81
N LEU A 560 3.21 19.36 -9.79
CA LEU A 560 3.97 19.72 -8.59
C LEU A 560 5.45 19.98 -8.91
N LYS A 561 6.18 20.53 -7.93
CA LYS A 561 7.66 20.48 -7.89
C LYS A 561 8.15 19.03 -7.73
N ALA A 562 9.37 18.75 -8.22
CA ALA A 562 10.02 17.44 -8.11
C ALA A 562 10.10 16.97 -6.65
N ASP A 563 10.67 17.80 -5.77
CA ASP A 563 10.86 17.52 -4.34
C ASP A 563 9.54 17.14 -3.65
N CYS A 564 8.44 17.86 -3.97
CA CYS A 564 7.11 17.56 -3.44
C CYS A 564 6.54 16.24 -3.97
N LEU A 565 6.78 15.94 -5.24
CA LEU A 565 6.34 14.70 -5.89
C LEU A 565 7.09 13.47 -5.35
N GLU A 566 8.37 13.60 -4.98
CA GLU A 566 9.15 12.56 -4.30
C GLU A 566 8.65 12.34 -2.86
N GLU A 567 8.42 13.42 -2.10
CA GLU A 567 7.88 13.32 -0.74
C GLU A 567 6.47 12.71 -0.70
N ILE A 568 5.60 13.04 -1.65
CA ILE A 568 4.29 12.38 -1.78
C ILE A 568 4.43 10.90 -2.08
N ARG A 569 5.42 10.48 -2.89
CA ARG A 569 5.69 9.04 -3.13
C ARG A 569 6.17 8.34 -1.86
N ARG A 570 7.10 8.92 -1.10
CA ARG A 570 7.53 8.39 0.22
C ARG A 570 6.32 8.21 1.13
N VAL A 571 5.54 9.26 1.31
CA VAL A 571 4.39 9.29 2.21
C VAL A 571 3.28 8.32 1.77
N MET A 572 3.01 8.20 0.48
CA MET A 572 2.01 7.24 -0.04
C MET A 572 2.48 5.77 0.09
N ARG A 573 3.78 5.48 -0.03
CA ARG A 573 4.35 4.14 0.24
C ARG A 573 4.28 3.79 1.73
N GLN A 574 4.71 4.69 2.62
CA GLN A 574 4.61 4.51 4.08
C GLN A 574 3.16 4.35 4.55
N ARG A 575 2.20 4.97 3.83
CA ARG A 575 0.76 4.76 4.01
C ARG A 575 0.29 3.40 3.51
N ALA A 576 0.66 2.97 2.31
CA ALA A 576 0.24 1.65 1.79
C ALA A 576 0.61 0.51 2.75
N VAL A 577 1.76 0.58 3.41
CA VAL A 577 2.21 -0.42 4.40
C VAL A 577 1.38 -0.41 5.71
N ASN A 578 0.68 0.68 6.05
CA ASN A 578 0.12 0.90 7.40
C ASN A 578 -1.33 1.42 7.48
N VAL A 579 -1.97 1.73 6.35
CA VAL A 579 -3.32 2.31 6.33
C VAL A 579 -4.38 1.20 6.39
N ASP A 580 -4.99 1.05 7.57
CA ASP A 580 -6.38 0.57 7.71
C ASP A 580 -7.28 1.34 6.72
N LEU A 581 -8.39 0.72 6.29
CA LEU A 581 -9.25 1.18 5.19
C LEU A 581 -9.45 2.72 5.13
N GLN A 582 -9.32 3.32 3.93
CA GLN A 582 -9.49 4.77 3.72
C GLN A 582 -10.79 5.28 4.38
N PRO A 583 -10.76 6.37 5.17
CA PRO A 583 -11.94 6.88 5.88
C PRO A 583 -13.16 7.14 5.00
N GLU A 584 -12.93 7.58 3.76
CA GLU A 584 -13.94 7.83 2.72
C GLU A 584 -14.64 6.55 2.24
N ILE A 585 -14.01 5.38 2.43
CA ILE A 585 -14.59 4.06 2.20
C ILE A 585 -15.15 3.51 3.51
N GLU A 586 -14.45 3.64 4.63
CA GLU A 586 -14.89 3.21 5.98
C GLU A 586 -16.26 3.79 6.35
N GLU A 587 -16.45 5.12 6.23
CA GLU A 587 -17.72 5.78 6.55
C GLU A 587 -18.88 5.28 5.67
N VAL A 588 -18.60 4.99 4.40
CA VAL A 588 -19.60 4.63 3.39
C VAL A 588 -19.93 3.13 3.38
N CYS A 589 -19.00 2.29 3.82
CA CYS A 589 -19.08 0.82 3.85
C CYS A 589 -19.22 0.23 5.27
N PHE A 590 -19.38 1.06 6.32
CA PHE A 590 -19.40 0.63 7.72
C PHE A 590 -20.34 -0.56 8.02
N ASN A 591 -21.53 -0.58 7.41
CA ASN A 591 -22.51 -1.66 7.63
C ASN A 591 -22.09 -2.95 6.94
N GLU A 592 -21.56 -2.86 5.72
CA GLU A 592 -21.01 -3.96 4.93
C GLU A 592 -19.78 -4.57 5.61
N LEU A 593 -18.86 -3.76 6.13
CA LEU A 593 -17.71 -4.23 6.91
C LEU A 593 -18.17 -5.05 8.13
N ALA A 594 -19.11 -4.51 8.90
CA ALA A 594 -19.63 -5.15 10.10
C ALA A 594 -20.49 -6.41 9.85
N SER A 595 -20.90 -6.69 8.61
CA SER A 595 -21.79 -7.82 8.26
C SER A 595 -21.19 -8.84 7.30
N LEU A 596 -20.22 -8.44 6.47
CA LEU A 596 -19.56 -9.30 5.47
C LEU A 596 -18.08 -9.55 5.78
N CYS A 597 -17.42 -8.66 6.52
CA CYS A 597 -15.95 -8.63 6.67
C CYS A 597 -15.49 -8.61 8.15
N TYR A 598 -16.35 -9.04 9.07
CA TYR A 598 -16.10 -8.95 10.52
C TYR A 598 -14.89 -9.75 11.02
N ASP A 599 -14.41 -10.73 10.25
CA ASP A 599 -13.24 -11.57 10.51
C ASP A 599 -11.98 -11.14 9.75
N LYS A 600 -12.09 -10.18 8.82
CA LYS A 600 -11.01 -9.69 7.94
C LYS A 600 -10.46 -8.39 8.51
N THR A 601 -9.51 -8.50 9.42
CA THR A 601 -9.12 -7.39 10.31
C THR A 601 -7.68 -6.93 10.16
N ALA A 602 -6.80 -7.69 9.51
CA ALA A 602 -5.40 -7.29 9.32
C ALA A 602 -5.24 -6.23 8.20
N LYS A 603 -4.05 -5.61 8.14
CA LYS A 603 -3.72 -4.52 7.21
C LYS A 603 -4.05 -4.93 5.76
N GLY A 604 -4.98 -4.22 5.12
CA GLY A 604 -5.42 -4.47 3.75
C GLY A 604 -6.51 -5.54 3.55
N GLU A 605 -6.83 -6.37 4.55
CA GLU A 605 -7.85 -7.42 4.39
C GLU A 605 -9.27 -6.86 4.23
N GLU A 606 -9.58 -5.73 4.90
CA GLU A 606 -10.90 -5.09 4.81
C GLU A 606 -11.24 -4.65 3.38
N ILE A 607 -10.28 -4.06 2.66
CA ILE A 607 -10.52 -3.63 1.27
C ILE A 607 -10.62 -4.83 0.32
N LEU A 608 -9.81 -5.89 0.51
CA LEU A 608 -9.97 -7.13 -0.26
C LEU A 608 -11.35 -7.74 -0.05
N CYS A 609 -11.82 -7.85 1.20
CA CYS A 609 -13.12 -8.42 1.50
C CYS A 609 -14.27 -7.61 0.87
N LEU A 610 -14.17 -6.28 0.84
CA LEU A 610 -15.10 -5.42 0.12
C LEU A 610 -14.99 -5.62 -1.42
N GLN A 611 -13.79 -5.82 -1.97
CA GLN A 611 -13.57 -6.07 -3.41
C GLN A 611 -14.12 -7.44 -3.85
N ASP A 612 -13.94 -8.49 -3.06
CA ASP A 612 -14.55 -9.81 -3.30
C ASP A 612 -16.09 -9.74 -3.27
N ASN A 613 -16.62 -9.03 -2.26
CA ASN A 613 -18.05 -8.83 -2.05
C ASN A 613 -18.66 -7.69 -2.87
N LEU A 614 -17.97 -7.12 -3.85
CA LEU A 614 -18.39 -5.92 -4.60
C LEU A 614 -19.83 -5.98 -5.15
N ASP A 615 -20.37 -7.17 -5.42
CA ASP A 615 -21.75 -7.38 -5.90
C ASP A 615 -22.84 -7.36 -4.82
N ASN A 616 -22.45 -7.57 -3.56
CA ASN A 616 -23.32 -7.54 -2.39
C ASN A 616 -23.37 -6.15 -1.71
N LEU A 617 -22.43 -5.24 -2.05
CA LEU A 617 -22.33 -3.90 -1.45
C LEU A 617 -23.47 -2.96 -1.87
N ASN A 618 -23.86 -2.04 -0.98
CA ASN A 618 -24.78 -0.96 -1.31
C ASN A 618 -24.18 -0.05 -2.40
N LYS A 619 -25.05 0.59 -3.21
CA LYS A 619 -24.66 1.42 -4.36
C LYS A 619 -23.61 2.51 -4.04
N LYS A 620 -23.63 3.09 -2.82
CA LYS A 620 -22.61 4.05 -2.39
C LYS A 620 -21.26 3.37 -2.14
N CYS A 621 -21.24 2.33 -1.31
CA CYS A 621 -20.05 1.56 -0.98
C CYS A 621 -19.42 0.93 -2.24
N LYS A 622 -20.23 0.34 -3.13
CA LYS A 622 -19.80 -0.19 -4.44
C LYS A 622 -19.13 0.86 -5.34
N LEU A 623 -19.56 2.13 -5.28
CA LEU A 623 -18.93 3.21 -6.04
C LEU A 623 -17.61 3.67 -5.41
N ALA A 624 -17.52 3.76 -4.08
CA ALA A 624 -16.28 4.11 -3.37
C ALA A 624 -15.19 3.04 -3.59
N VAL A 625 -15.50 1.78 -3.29
CA VAL A 625 -14.62 0.62 -3.52
C VAL A 625 -14.30 0.47 -5.01
N GLY A 626 -15.27 0.67 -5.90
CA GLY A 626 -15.06 0.61 -7.35
C GLY A 626 -14.08 1.67 -7.87
N ASN A 627 -14.21 2.93 -7.44
CA ASN A 627 -13.28 3.99 -7.82
C ASN A 627 -11.86 3.68 -7.31
N PHE A 628 -11.71 3.29 -6.04
CA PHE A 628 -10.40 2.96 -5.47
C PHE A 628 -9.75 1.75 -6.15
N THR A 629 -10.56 0.76 -6.56
CA THR A 629 -10.07 -0.40 -7.35
C THR A 629 -9.65 0.00 -8.77
N GLU A 630 -10.28 1.01 -9.38
CA GLU A 630 -9.83 1.59 -10.65
C GLU A 630 -8.50 2.34 -10.49
N GLU A 631 -8.31 3.07 -9.38
CA GLU A 631 -7.03 3.74 -9.05
C GLU A 631 -5.90 2.72 -8.77
N GLN A 632 -6.19 1.64 -8.02
CA GLN A 632 -5.24 0.52 -7.83
C GLN A 632 -4.92 -0.24 -9.13
N ALA A 633 -5.82 -0.23 -10.12
CA ALA A 633 -5.57 -0.80 -11.44
C ALA A 633 -4.75 0.10 -12.37
N GLU A 634 -4.69 1.41 -12.10
CA GLU A 634 -3.78 2.37 -12.75
C GLU A 634 -2.39 2.34 -12.08
N ARG A 635 -2.33 2.19 -10.75
CA ARG A 635 -1.13 2.36 -9.93
C ARG A 635 -0.96 1.25 -8.91
N VAL A 636 -0.03 0.33 -9.16
CA VAL A 636 0.21 -0.84 -8.31
C VAL A 636 0.66 -0.45 -6.90
N GLU A 637 1.37 0.70 -6.75
CA GLU A 637 1.77 1.26 -5.45
C GLU A 637 0.59 1.51 -4.48
N LEU A 638 -0.64 1.65 -4.98
CA LEU A 638 -1.84 1.80 -4.15
C LEU A 638 -2.42 0.47 -3.67
N ASN A 639 -2.00 -0.66 -4.23
CA ASN A 639 -2.38 -1.98 -3.76
C ASN A 639 -1.36 -2.45 -2.72
N PRO A 640 -1.70 -2.48 -1.42
CA PRO A 640 -0.72 -2.71 -0.36
C PRO A 640 -0.21 -4.16 -0.35
N ILE A 641 -1.04 -5.10 -0.80
CA ILE A 641 -0.73 -6.53 -0.79
C ILE A 641 0.13 -6.91 -2.00
N ILE A 642 -0.13 -6.34 -3.19
CA ILE A 642 0.77 -6.50 -4.33
C ILE A 642 2.09 -5.74 -4.08
N SER A 643 2.05 -4.52 -3.55
CA SER A 643 3.26 -3.74 -3.29
C SER A 643 4.20 -4.41 -2.29
N SER A 644 3.67 -4.99 -1.21
CA SER A 644 4.47 -5.72 -0.22
C SER A 644 4.89 -7.12 -0.68
N ALA A 645 4.01 -7.87 -1.35
CA ALA A 645 4.33 -9.23 -1.78
C ALA A 645 5.21 -9.28 -3.04
N CYS A 646 5.12 -8.31 -3.95
CA CYS A 646 5.82 -8.33 -5.23
C CYS A 646 7.06 -7.42 -5.29
N GLN A 647 7.46 -6.73 -4.22
CA GLN A 647 8.53 -5.72 -4.25
C GLN A 647 9.80 -6.20 -4.98
N HIS A 648 10.36 -7.35 -4.59
CA HIS A 648 11.57 -7.92 -5.21
C HIS A 648 11.39 -8.23 -6.72
N ILE A 649 10.19 -8.60 -7.16
CA ILE A 649 9.88 -8.88 -8.57
C ILE A 649 9.71 -7.57 -9.36
N MET A 650 9.10 -6.54 -8.75
CA MET A 650 8.99 -5.20 -9.32
C MET A 650 10.37 -4.59 -9.54
N GLU A 651 11.29 -4.71 -8.57
CA GLU A 651 12.66 -4.24 -8.65
C GLU A 651 13.51 -5.01 -9.68
N ARG A 652 13.32 -6.34 -9.78
CA ARG A 652 14.12 -7.23 -10.65
C ARG A 652 13.66 -7.28 -12.11
N HIS A 653 12.35 -7.27 -12.37
CA HIS A 653 11.79 -7.48 -13.72
C HIS A 653 11.10 -6.22 -14.29
N CYS A 654 10.64 -5.30 -13.44
CA CYS A 654 9.87 -4.11 -13.85
C CYS A 654 10.63 -2.79 -13.56
N GLU A 655 11.96 -2.86 -13.44
CA GLU A 655 12.84 -1.74 -13.03
C GLU A 655 12.68 -0.49 -13.93
N GLU A 656 12.46 -0.66 -15.23
CA GLU A 656 12.23 0.45 -16.15
C GLU A 656 10.94 1.23 -15.81
N VAL A 657 9.88 0.53 -15.39
CA VAL A 657 8.61 1.16 -14.98
C VAL A 657 8.80 1.95 -13.68
N LEU A 658 9.58 1.42 -12.73
CA LEU A 658 9.96 2.14 -11.51
C LEU A 658 10.76 3.41 -11.83
N LYS A 659 11.75 3.32 -12.75
CA LYS A 659 12.65 4.44 -13.10
C LYS A 659 11.96 5.56 -13.88
N TYR A 660 11.10 5.25 -14.84
CA TYR A 660 10.45 6.27 -15.69
C TYR A 660 9.14 6.81 -15.11
N GLY A 661 8.67 6.27 -13.98
CA GLY A 661 7.78 6.98 -13.05
C GLY A 661 6.35 7.22 -13.54
N LYS A 662 5.92 6.52 -14.59
CA LYS A 662 4.55 6.51 -15.11
C LYS A 662 4.03 5.08 -15.17
N ASP A 663 3.54 4.60 -14.03
CA ASP A 663 2.58 3.50 -14.06
C ASP A 663 1.26 4.08 -14.63
N GLU A 664 0.96 3.76 -15.89
CA GLU A 664 -0.38 3.90 -16.50
C GLU A 664 -0.96 2.48 -16.70
N GLY A 665 -0.89 1.66 -15.63
CA GLY A 665 -1.17 0.21 -15.63
C GLY A 665 -0.03 -0.65 -16.19
N ASP A 666 1.17 -0.10 -16.38
CA ASP A 666 2.35 -0.77 -16.91
C ASP A 666 2.96 -1.78 -15.93
N MET A 667 2.98 -1.45 -14.64
CA MET A 667 3.52 -2.33 -13.60
C MET A 667 2.66 -3.60 -13.48
N MET A 668 1.33 -3.45 -13.55
CA MET A 668 0.40 -4.58 -13.51
C MET A 668 0.54 -5.48 -14.74
N GLU A 669 0.75 -4.92 -15.94
CA GLU A 669 0.99 -5.72 -17.14
C GLU A 669 2.34 -6.47 -17.07
N CYS A 670 3.39 -5.81 -16.55
CA CYS A 670 4.70 -6.44 -16.31
C CYS A 670 4.61 -7.61 -15.32
N LEU A 671 3.96 -7.40 -14.16
CA LEU A 671 3.76 -8.45 -13.14
C LEU A 671 2.94 -9.63 -13.68
N ILE A 672 1.88 -9.38 -14.48
CA ILE A 672 1.07 -10.45 -15.09
C ILE A 672 1.85 -11.23 -16.17
N GLU A 673 2.78 -10.61 -16.91
CA GLU A 673 3.65 -11.35 -17.84
C GLU A 673 4.67 -12.23 -17.09
N HIS A 674 5.22 -11.76 -15.96
CA HIS A 674 6.33 -12.42 -15.27
C HIS A 674 5.93 -13.36 -14.11
N LYS A 675 4.66 -13.34 -13.63
CA LYS A 675 4.16 -14.18 -12.51
C LYS A 675 4.40 -15.70 -12.63
N ASN A 676 4.74 -16.20 -13.81
CA ASN A 676 4.98 -17.62 -14.09
C ASN A 676 6.45 -17.97 -14.36
N GLU A 677 7.38 -17.00 -14.30
CA GLU A 677 8.82 -17.27 -14.42
C GLU A 677 9.39 -17.84 -13.10
N LEU A 678 10.59 -18.43 -13.13
CA LEU A 678 11.12 -19.23 -12.03
C LEU A 678 11.25 -18.46 -10.71
N ASP A 679 11.71 -17.20 -10.78
CA ASP A 679 11.84 -16.34 -9.61
C ASP A 679 10.47 -16.04 -8.98
N ALA A 680 9.46 -15.70 -9.81
CA ALA A 680 8.09 -15.44 -9.35
C ALA A 680 7.34 -16.69 -8.86
N ARG A 681 7.78 -17.90 -9.22
CA ARG A 681 7.27 -19.15 -8.62
C ARG A 681 7.84 -19.41 -7.22
N SER A 682 9.03 -18.86 -6.91
CA SER A 682 9.58 -18.96 -5.55
C SER A 682 8.85 -18.04 -4.58
N ASP A 683 8.42 -16.86 -5.03
CA ASP A 683 7.51 -15.98 -4.28
C ASP A 683 6.04 -16.28 -4.60
N TYR A 684 5.54 -17.34 -3.96
CA TYR A 684 4.14 -17.74 -4.04
C TYR A 684 3.17 -16.64 -3.55
N LYS A 685 3.62 -15.69 -2.72
CA LYS A 685 2.78 -14.60 -2.19
C LYS A 685 2.51 -13.58 -3.29
N CYS A 686 3.55 -13.13 -4.01
CA CYS A 686 3.37 -12.25 -5.16
C CYS A 686 2.44 -12.87 -6.20
N LYS A 687 2.69 -14.13 -6.58
CA LYS A 687 1.85 -14.81 -7.57
C LYS A 687 0.38 -14.86 -7.11
N ALA A 688 0.11 -15.24 -5.87
CA ALA A 688 -1.25 -15.28 -5.33
C ALA A 688 -1.92 -13.91 -5.32
N ALA A 689 -1.20 -12.84 -4.95
CA ALA A 689 -1.71 -11.47 -4.96
C ALA A 689 -2.09 -10.98 -6.37
N VAL A 690 -1.24 -11.25 -7.37
CA VAL A 690 -1.50 -10.91 -8.78
C VAL A 690 -2.69 -11.70 -9.33
N GLU A 691 -2.75 -13.03 -9.09
CA GLU A 691 -3.86 -13.86 -9.58
C GLU A 691 -5.20 -13.50 -8.90
N HIS A 692 -5.19 -13.17 -7.60
CA HIS A 692 -6.37 -12.66 -6.89
C HIS A 692 -6.85 -11.32 -7.47
N PHE A 693 -5.95 -10.40 -7.79
CA PHE A 693 -6.32 -9.15 -8.45
C PHE A 693 -6.85 -9.37 -9.89
N GLN A 694 -6.29 -10.34 -10.63
CA GLN A 694 -6.86 -10.76 -11.91
C GLN A 694 -8.31 -11.26 -11.75
N LEU A 695 -8.65 -12.00 -10.68
CA LEU A 695 -10.04 -12.40 -10.38
C LEU A 695 -10.94 -11.20 -10.04
N ILE A 696 -10.50 -10.27 -9.19
CA ILE A 696 -11.24 -9.03 -8.90
C ILE A 696 -11.51 -8.26 -10.20
N SER A 697 -10.56 -8.23 -11.13
CA SER A 697 -10.71 -7.54 -12.42
C SER A 697 -11.88 -8.06 -13.28
N LEU A 698 -12.29 -9.31 -13.09
CA LEU A 698 -13.41 -9.91 -13.85
C LEU A 698 -14.74 -9.21 -13.57
N LYS A 699 -14.91 -8.68 -12.36
CA LYS A 699 -16.14 -8.00 -11.89
C LYS A 699 -16.51 -6.80 -12.76
N ASN A 700 -15.52 -6.03 -13.24
CA ASN A 700 -15.74 -4.82 -14.02
C ASN A 700 -14.53 -4.53 -14.92
N TYR A 701 -14.76 -4.32 -16.22
CA TYR A 701 -13.69 -4.05 -17.19
C TYR A 701 -12.89 -2.76 -16.91
N HIS A 702 -13.42 -1.86 -16.08
CA HIS A 702 -12.71 -0.68 -15.58
C HIS A 702 -11.47 -1.02 -14.76
N PHE A 703 -11.46 -2.15 -14.03
CA PHE A 703 -10.35 -2.59 -13.17
C PHE A 703 -9.18 -3.20 -13.96
N THR A 704 -8.95 -2.72 -15.18
CA THR A 704 -7.82 -3.10 -16.03
C THR A 704 -7.53 -1.90 -16.92
N TYR A 705 -6.72 -0.97 -16.40
CA TYR A 705 -6.60 0.39 -16.92
C TYR A 705 -6.34 0.47 -18.43
N LYS A 706 -5.36 -0.29 -18.94
CA LYS A 706 -5.01 -0.32 -20.36
C LYS A 706 -6.14 -0.87 -21.25
N PHE A 707 -6.84 -1.92 -20.80
CA PHE A 707 -8.00 -2.47 -21.52
C PHE A 707 -9.16 -1.47 -21.53
N LYS A 708 -9.45 -0.84 -20.38
CA LYS A 708 -10.43 0.24 -20.24
C LYS A 708 -10.13 1.38 -21.21
N GLU A 709 -8.99 2.07 -21.10
CA GLU A 709 -8.73 3.26 -21.92
C GLU A 709 -8.65 2.94 -23.43
N ALA A 710 -8.09 1.79 -23.82
CA ALA A 710 -8.10 1.36 -25.22
C ALA A 710 -9.52 1.04 -25.75
N CYS A 711 -10.35 0.35 -24.97
CA CYS A 711 -11.63 -0.20 -25.47
C CYS A 711 -12.88 0.63 -25.15
N ARG A 712 -12.86 1.52 -24.16
CA ARG A 712 -13.97 2.40 -23.71
C ARG A 712 -14.85 3.00 -24.82
N PRO A 713 -14.33 3.58 -25.92
CA PRO A 713 -15.19 4.11 -26.98
C PRO A 713 -15.97 3.03 -27.75
N TYR A 714 -15.42 1.83 -27.91
CA TYR A 714 -16.10 0.70 -28.57
C TYR A 714 -17.12 0.03 -27.65
N VAL A 715 -16.78 -0.12 -26.36
CA VAL A 715 -17.70 -0.66 -25.34
C VAL A 715 -18.95 0.21 -25.24
N LYS A 716 -18.80 1.54 -25.12
CA LYS A 716 -19.93 2.47 -25.07
C LYS A 716 -20.81 2.46 -26.34
N ARG A 717 -20.21 2.19 -27.51
CA ARG A 717 -20.90 2.21 -28.81
C ARG A 717 -21.61 0.90 -29.15
N TRP A 718 -21.02 -0.25 -28.83
CA TRP A 718 -21.47 -1.56 -29.31
C TRP A 718 -21.85 -2.55 -28.19
N CYS A 719 -21.24 -2.43 -27.01
CA CYS A 719 -21.39 -3.38 -25.90
C CYS A 719 -22.09 -2.76 -24.67
N SER A 720 -23.02 -1.82 -24.89
CA SER A 720 -23.67 -1.04 -23.83
C SER A 720 -24.59 -1.83 -22.88
N ARG A 721 -24.79 -3.13 -23.13
CA ARG A 721 -25.52 -4.06 -22.25
C ARG A 721 -24.61 -4.91 -21.35
N SER A 722 -23.31 -5.00 -21.69
CA SER A 722 -22.30 -5.76 -20.95
C SER A 722 -22.04 -5.09 -19.59
N LYS A 723 -21.96 -5.87 -18.51
CA LYS A 723 -21.72 -5.38 -17.14
C LYS A 723 -20.37 -5.84 -16.58
N THR A 724 -20.03 -7.11 -16.76
CA THR A 724 -18.76 -7.69 -16.31
C THR A 724 -17.65 -7.49 -17.34
N LYS A 725 -16.39 -7.75 -16.96
CA LYS A 725 -15.27 -7.79 -17.91
C LYS A 725 -15.43 -8.90 -18.94
N ALA A 726 -15.97 -10.06 -18.55
CA ALA A 726 -16.23 -11.19 -19.45
C ALA A 726 -17.31 -10.84 -20.49
N ASP A 727 -18.41 -10.18 -20.10
CA ASP A 727 -19.47 -9.73 -21.01
C ASP A 727 -18.94 -8.78 -22.09
N VAL A 728 -17.93 -7.97 -21.75
CA VAL A 728 -17.27 -7.04 -22.67
C VAL A 728 -16.32 -7.77 -23.62
N ILE A 729 -15.56 -8.75 -23.12
CA ILE A 729 -14.65 -9.57 -23.93
C ILE A 729 -15.44 -10.44 -24.92
N GLU A 730 -16.53 -11.11 -24.52
CA GLU A 730 -17.37 -11.89 -25.46
C GLU A 730 -17.95 -10.95 -26.55
N CYS A 731 -18.54 -9.82 -26.17
CA CYS A 731 -19.11 -8.86 -27.12
C CYS A 731 -18.06 -8.33 -28.14
N LEU A 732 -16.90 -7.88 -27.67
CA LEU A 732 -15.85 -7.35 -28.57
C LEU A 732 -15.20 -8.46 -29.41
N SER A 733 -15.01 -9.67 -28.87
CA SER A 733 -14.43 -10.79 -29.62
C SER A 733 -15.34 -11.24 -30.76
N LEU A 734 -16.66 -11.26 -30.57
CA LEU A 734 -17.63 -11.55 -31.63
C LEU A 734 -17.59 -10.51 -32.75
N ILE A 735 -17.50 -9.21 -32.42
CA ILE A 735 -17.38 -8.12 -33.40
C ILE A 735 -16.10 -8.27 -34.23
N VAL A 736 -14.97 -8.57 -33.59
CA VAL A 736 -13.68 -8.76 -34.27
C VAL A 736 -13.67 -10.04 -35.11
N GLN A 737 -14.29 -11.14 -34.63
CA GLN A 737 -14.48 -12.38 -35.38
C GLN A 737 -15.31 -12.15 -36.65
N GLU A 738 -16.43 -11.43 -36.56
CA GLU A 738 -17.23 -11.05 -37.74
C GLU A 738 -16.41 -10.27 -38.77
N ASP A 739 -15.60 -9.31 -38.34
CA ASP A 739 -14.82 -8.46 -39.24
C ASP A 739 -13.76 -9.26 -40.00
N ILE A 740 -13.10 -10.21 -39.31
CA ILE A 740 -12.11 -11.13 -39.89
C ILE A 740 -12.78 -12.05 -40.92
N MET A 741 -13.89 -12.69 -40.57
CA MET A 741 -14.58 -13.65 -41.45
C MET A 741 -15.22 -13.02 -42.70
N LYS A 742 -15.32 -11.69 -42.76
CA LYS A 742 -15.89 -10.93 -43.90
C LYS A 742 -14.82 -10.18 -44.71
N GLU A 743 -13.54 -10.35 -44.39
CA GLU A 743 -12.40 -9.58 -44.94
C GLU A 743 -12.61 -8.05 -44.87
N SER A 744 -13.41 -7.57 -43.91
CA SER A 744 -13.90 -6.19 -43.85
C SER A 744 -13.04 -5.30 -42.94
N GLN A 745 -13.04 -3.99 -43.21
CA GLN A 745 -12.33 -3.02 -42.37
C GLN A 745 -12.81 -3.10 -40.91
N HIS A 746 -11.88 -3.40 -40.00
CA HIS A 746 -12.20 -3.66 -38.59
C HIS A 746 -12.87 -2.45 -37.91
N ARG A 747 -14.01 -2.70 -37.26
CA ARG A 747 -14.80 -1.73 -36.46
C ARG A 747 -14.11 -1.32 -35.16
N VAL A 748 -13.05 -2.03 -34.75
CA VAL A 748 -12.28 -1.83 -33.51
C VAL A 748 -10.82 -1.54 -33.87
N LEU A 749 -10.24 -0.45 -33.32
CA LEU A 749 -8.86 -0.06 -33.61
C LEU A 749 -7.82 -1.07 -33.08
N LYS A 750 -6.59 -0.95 -33.58
CA LYS A 750 -5.47 -1.88 -33.31
C LYS A 750 -5.25 -2.06 -31.79
N ASP A 751 -5.30 -0.98 -31.03
CA ASP A 751 -4.85 -0.94 -29.64
C ASP A 751 -5.84 -1.68 -28.72
N CYS A 752 -7.14 -1.44 -28.89
CA CYS A 752 -8.18 -2.25 -28.24
C CYS A 752 -8.12 -3.72 -28.70
N ARG A 753 -7.84 -4.02 -29.98
CA ARG A 753 -7.66 -5.41 -30.44
C ARG A 753 -6.42 -6.09 -29.84
N GLN A 754 -5.35 -5.35 -29.56
CA GLN A 754 -4.16 -5.86 -28.87
C GLN A 754 -4.47 -6.15 -27.40
N GLN A 755 -5.10 -5.20 -26.69
CA GLN A 755 -5.51 -5.39 -25.30
C GLN A 755 -6.57 -6.50 -25.15
N LEU A 756 -7.52 -6.64 -26.09
CA LEU A 756 -8.48 -7.75 -26.13
C LEU A 756 -7.80 -9.12 -26.28
N ARG A 757 -6.76 -9.22 -27.12
CA ARG A 757 -5.95 -10.46 -27.24
C ARG A 757 -5.21 -10.78 -25.95
N ALA A 758 -4.66 -9.78 -25.27
CA ALA A 758 -4.01 -9.97 -23.97
C ALA A 758 -5.00 -10.50 -22.91
N GLN A 759 -6.24 -9.99 -22.89
CA GLN A 759 -7.28 -10.54 -22.00
C GLN A 759 -7.68 -11.97 -22.41
N LEU A 760 -7.91 -12.25 -23.69
CA LEU A 760 -8.24 -13.60 -24.17
C LEU A 760 -7.14 -14.62 -23.84
N TYR A 761 -5.86 -14.25 -24.00
CA TYR A 761 -4.72 -15.09 -23.62
C TYR A 761 -4.72 -15.44 -22.12
N GLN A 762 -5.03 -14.48 -21.24
CA GLN A 762 -5.23 -14.75 -19.81
C GLN A 762 -6.42 -15.69 -19.57
N GLN A 763 -7.52 -15.55 -20.32
CA GLN A 763 -8.67 -16.47 -20.25
C GLN A 763 -8.39 -17.89 -20.77
N ARG A 764 -7.27 -18.13 -21.44
CA ARG A 764 -6.79 -19.49 -21.80
C ARG A 764 -5.72 -20.01 -20.85
N GLU A 765 -4.98 -19.11 -20.18
CA GLU A 765 -4.03 -19.48 -19.12
C GLU A 765 -4.69 -20.21 -17.94
N ASN A 766 -5.81 -19.70 -17.43
CA ASN A 766 -6.47 -20.25 -16.24
C ASN A 766 -7.99 -20.15 -16.36
N ILE A 767 -8.68 -21.27 -16.14
CA ILE A 767 -10.14 -21.36 -16.31
C ILE A 767 -10.91 -20.43 -15.36
N HIS A 768 -10.34 -20.05 -14.21
CA HIS A 768 -10.94 -19.07 -13.30
C HIS A 768 -11.02 -17.65 -13.88
N PHE A 769 -10.27 -17.35 -14.95
CA PHE A 769 -10.37 -16.08 -15.68
C PHE A 769 -11.44 -16.10 -16.79
N ASP A 770 -11.99 -17.27 -17.14
CA ASP A 770 -13.16 -17.41 -18.02
C ASP A 770 -14.39 -17.89 -17.21
N PRO A 771 -15.13 -16.99 -16.54
CA PRO A 771 -16.28 -17.36 -15.72
C PRO A 771 -17.43 -17.96 -16.54
N VAL A 772 -17.49 -17.70 -17.85
CA VAL A 772 -18.52 -18.27 -18.75
C VAL A 772 -18.23 -19.74 -19.00
N LEU A 773 -16.98 -20.09 -19.31
CA LEU A 773 -16.55 -21.47 -19.45
C LEU A 773 -16.58 -22.21 -18.12
N GLN A 774 -16.04 -21.60 -17.04
CA GLN A 774 -15.98 -22.21 -15.71
C GLN A 774 -17.37 -22.60 -15.19
N THR A 775 -18.37 -21.72 -15.31
CA THR A 775 -19.75 -22.01 -14.87
C THR A 775 -20.41 -23.04 -15.78
N SER A 776 -20.23 -22.94 -17.09
CA SER A 776 -20.82 -23.85 -18.08
C SER A 776 -20.27 -25.28 -18.03
N CYS A 777 -19.03 -25.46 -17.55
CA CYS A 777 -18.35 -26.75 -17.42
C CYS A 777 -18.20 -27.22 -15.96
N ALA A 778 -18.83 -26.55 -14.98
CA ALA A 778 -18.60 -26.79 -13.55
C ALA A 778 -18.87 -28.24 -13.09
N THR A 779 -19.77 -28.96 -13.77
CA THR A 779 -20.04 -30.39 -13.57
C THR A 779 -18.97 -31.26 -14.21
N ASP A 780 -18.64 -30.99 -15.47
CA ASP A 780 -17.71 -31.79 -16.28
C ASP A 780 -16.27 -31.72 -15.74
N ILE A 781 -15.85 -30.55 -15.25
CA ILE A 781 -14.56 -30.36 -14.58
C ILE A 781 -14.46 -31.27 -13.34
N LYS A 782 -15.52 -31.33 -12.52
CA LYS A 782 -15.56 -32.18 -11.32
C LYS A 782 -15.65 -33.67 -11.64
N GLN A 783 -16.16 -34.05 -12.81
CA GLN A 783 -16.33 -35.44 -13.20
C GLN A 783 -15.10 -36.01 -13.94
N TYR A 784 -14.44 -35.20 -14.77
CA TYR A 784 -13.37 -35.67 -15.67
C TYR A 784 -11.98 -35.04 -15.41
N CYS A 785 -11.93 -33.88 -14.75
CA CYS A 785 -10.70 -33.08 -14.59
C CYS A 785 -10.39 -32.71 -13.12
N PHE A 786 -10.92 -33.46 -12.15
CA PHE A 786 -10.87 -33.10 -10.72
C PHE A 786 -9.45 -33.06 -10.11
N ASN A 787 -8.49 -33.80 -10.68
CA ASN A 787 -7.08 -33.83 -10.28
C ASN A 787 -6.18 -32.87 -11.08
N VAL A 788 -6.75 -31.96 -11.87
CA VAL A 788 -6.01 -31.08 -12.79
C VAL A 788 -5.92 -29.66 -12.21
N GLU A 789 -4.71 -29.08 -12.18
CA GLU A 789 -4.54 -27.71 -11.70
C GLU A 789 -5.19 -26.70 -12.66
N PRO A 790 -5.84 -25.63 -12.16
CA PRO A 790 -6.62 -24.73 -13.01
C PRO A 790 -5.77 -23.83 -13.93
N GLY A 791 -4.47 -23.68 -13.65
CA GLY A 791 -3.53 -22.85 -14.41
C GLY A 791 -2.82 -23.57 -15.57
N ASN A 792 -1.94 -22.84 -16.26
CA ASN A 792 -1.20 -23.31 -17.44
C ASN A 792 -2.07 -24.00 -18.53
N SER A 793 -3.34 -23.59 -18.67
CA SER A 793 -4.34 -24.15 -19.58
C SER A 793 -4.68 -25.64 -19.36
N GLN A 794 -4.26 -26.27 -18.25
CA GLN A 794 -4.38 -27.72 -18.10
C GLN A 794 -5.84 -28.21 -18.08
N VAL A 795 -6.74 -27.51 -17.37
CA VAL A 795 -8.17 -27.86 -17.35
C VAL A 795 -8.82 -27.70 -18.73
N LEU A 796 -8.43 -26.69 -19.51
CA LEU A 796 -8.94 -26.47 -20.87
C LEU A 796 -8.52 -27.63 -21.80
N GLU A 797 -7.27 -28.07 -21.73
CA GLU A 797 -6.78 -29.24 -22.47
C GLU A 797 -7.42 -30.56 -21.98
N CYS A 798 -7.72 -30.69 -20.69
CA CYS A 798 -8.41 -31.84 -20.11
C CYS A 798 -9.88 -31.94 -20.57
N LEU A 799 -10.58 -30.80 -20.67
CA LEU A 799 -11.93 -30.76 -21.25
C LEU A 799 -11.88 -31.11 -22.75
N ALA A 800 -10.89 -30.60 -23.49
CA ALA A 800 -10.71 -30.92 -24.90
C ALA A 800 -10.44 -32.42 -25.16
N SER A 801 -9.64 -33.09 -24.31
CA SER A 801 -9.39 -34.53 -24.43
C SER A 801 -10.61 -35.40 -24.08
N HIS A 802 -11.56 -34.87 -23.30
CA HIS A 802 -12.79 -35.55 -22.91
C HIS A 802 -14.04 -35.14 -23.71
N LYS A 803 -13.88 -34.39 -24.82
CA LYS A 803 -14.99 -33.68 -25.48
C LYS A 803 -16.25 -34.50 -25.77
N SER A 804 -16.12 -35.76 -26.18
CA SER A 804 -17.26 -36.66 -26.46
C SER A 804 -18.04 -37.15 -25.23
N LYS A 805 -17.59 -36.81 -24.00
CA LYS A 805 -18.23 -37.15 -22.73
C LYS A 805 -18.78 -35.93 -21.98
N LEU A 806 -18.55 -34.72 -22.49
CA LEU A 806 -18.97 -33.47 -21.86
C LEU A 806 -20.47 -33.24 -22.00
N SER A 807 -21.03 -32.49 -21.05
CA SER A 807 -22.38 -31.93 -21.16
C SER A 807 -22.54 -31.03 -22.39
N ASP A 808 -23.74 -31.01 -22.97
CA ASP A 808 -24.10 -30.19 -24.13
C ASP A 808 -23.77 -28.70 -23.95
N VAL A 809 -23.90 -28.20 -22.73
CA VAL A 809 -23.63 -26.80 -22.36
C VAL A 809 -22.12 -26.53 -22.35
N CYS A 810 -21.33 -27.39 -21.70
CA CYS A 810 -19.87 -27.28 -21.68
C CYS A 810 -19.28 -27.43 -23.09
N HIS A 811 -19.68 -28.47 -23.83
CA HIS A 811 -19.21 -28.74 -25.19
C HIS A 811 -19.47 -27.55 -26.14
N LYS A 812 -20.64 -26.90 -26.04
CA LYS A 812 -20.97 -25.70 -26.82
C LYS A 812 -20.05 -24.51 -26.52
N GLN A 813 -19.69 -24.27 -25.27
CA GLN A 813 -18.80 -23.15 -24.92
C GLN A 813 -17.34 -23.48 -25.29
N LEU A 814 -16.89 -24.72 -25.06
CA LEU A 814 -15.58 -25.21 -25.50
C LEU A 814 -15.42 -25.10 -27.02
N PHE A 815 -16.47 -25.41 -27.79
CA PHE A 815 -16.49 -25.21 -29.25
C PHE A 815 -16.27 -23.73 -29.63
N LYS A 816 -16.93 -22.77 -28.96
CA LYS A 816 -16.66 -21.33 -29.18
C LYS A 816 -15.18 -20.99 -28.89
N VAL A 817 -14.66 -21.47 -27.76
CA VAL A 817 -13.28 -21.22 -27.31
C VAL A 817 -12.27 -21.70 -28.35
N ARG A 818 -12.36 -22.96 -28.78
CA ARG A 818 -11.49 -23.51 -29.82
C ARG A 818 -11.64 -22.77 -31.15
N LYS A 819 -12.86 -22.41 -31.54
CA LYS A 819 -13.09 -21.61 -32.75
C LYS A 819 -12.39 -20.25 -32.72
N GLN A 820 -12.29 -19.61 -31.55
CA GLN A 820 -11.52 -18.37 -31.40
C GLN A 820 -10.01 -18.62 -31.50
N GLU A 821 -9.47 -19.62 -30.80
CA GLU A 821 -8.05 -19.97 -30.82
C GLU A 821 -7.53 -20.31 -32.23
N PHE A 822 -8.31 -21.08 -33.00
CA PHE A 822 -7.96 -21.44 -34.38
C PHE A 822 -8.10 -20.31 -35.41
N GLN A 823 -8.78 -19.22 -35.06
CA GLN A 823 -8.90 -18.02 -35.90
C GLN A 823 -7.87 -16.94 -35.53
N ASP A 824 -7.47 -16.89 -34.26
CA ASP A 824 -6.43 -15.99 -33.78
C ASP A 824 -5.55 -16.69 -32.74
N SER A 825 -4.49 -17.34 -33.23
CA SER A 825 -3.52 -18.09 -32.41
C SER A 825 -2.68 -17.23 -31.46
N SER A 826 -2.95 -15.91 -31.37
CA SER A 826 -2.41 -15.08 -30.29
C SER A 826 -3.07 -15.36 -28.93
N SER A 827 -4.17 -16.13 -28.90
CA SER A 827 -4.89 -16.54 -27.69
C SER A 827 -4.58 -17.96 -27.20
N ASP A 828 -4.01 -18.83 -28.03
CA ASP A 828 -3.69 -20.23 -27.68
C ASP A 828 -2.47 -20.29 -26.72
N PHE A 829 -2.77 -20.30 -25.42
CA PHE A 829 -1.76 -20.30 -24.37
C PHE A 829 -0.81 -21.52 -24.44
N PRO A 830 -1.30 -22.78 -24.56
CA PRO A 830 -0.43 -23.95 -24.75
C PRO A 830 0.55 -23.81 -25.93
N LEU A 831 0.08 -23.36 -27.08
CA LEU A 831 0.92 -23.17 -28.27
C LEU A 831 2.00 -22.13 -28.03
N LEU A 832 1.63 -20.91 -27.63
CA LEU A 832 2.57 -19.80 -27.48
C LEU A 832 3.60 -20.03 -26.37
N ASN A 833 3.19 -20.61 -25.25
CA ASN A 833 4.06 -20.84 -24.10
C ASN A 833 5.03 -22.01 -24.37
N THR A 834 4.53 -23.14 -24.89
CA THR A 834 5.37 -24.32 -25.18
C THR A 834 6.34 -24.04 -26.34
N CYS A 835 5.88 -23.37 -27.39
CA CYS A 835 6.70 -23.06 -28.56
C CYS A 835 7.52 -21.76 -28.43
N ARG A 836 7.62 -21.11 -27.25
CA ARG A 836 8.29 -19.78 -27.06
C ARG A 836 9.67 -19.69 -27.72
N VAL A 837 10.44 -20.78 -27.74
CA VAL A 837 11.76 -20.88 -28.41
C VAL A 837 11.61 -21.01 -29.93
N MET A 838 10.82 -21.98 -30.40
CA MET A 838 10.60 -22.26 -31.83
C MET A 838 10.00 -21.06 -32.57
N ILE A 839 9.10 -20.31 -31.92
CA ILE A 839 8.50 -19.09 -32.46
C ILE A 839 9.57 -18.02 -32.71
N ARG A 840 10.49 -17.82 -31.76
CA ARG A 840 11.63 -16.89 -31.90
C ARG A 840 12.59 -17.31 -33.01
N GLN A 841 12.80 -18.61 -33.20
CA GLN A 841 13.72 -19.16 -34.20
C GLN A 841 13.16 -19.09 -35.63
N TYR A 842 11.94 -19.60 -35.86
CA TYR A 842 11.39 -19.80 -37.21
C TYR A 842 10.31 -18.79 -37.62
N CYS A 843 9.73 -18.03 -36.68
CA CYS A 843 8.51 -17.23 -36.89
C CYS A 843 8.61 -15.78 -36.37
N HIS A 844 9.82 -15.22 -36.28
CA HIS A 844 10.06 -13.90 -35.65
C HIS A 844 9.31 -12.73 -36.30
N ASP A 845 9.19 -12.71 -37.63
CA ASP A 845 8.45 -11.69 -38.38
C ASP A 845 6.92 -11.92 -38.44
N VAL A 846 6.42 -13.03 -37.89
CA VAL A 846 5.02 -13.44 -38.04
C VAL A 846 4.18 -12.90 -36.87
N SER A 847 3.03 -12.29 -37.19
CA SER A 847 2.04 -11.90 -36.16
C SER A 847 1.65 -13.10 -35.30
N ARG A 848 1.59 -12.92 -33.96
CA ARG A 848 1.17 -13.97 -33.01
C ARG A 848 -0.16 -14.64 -33.41
N SER A 849 -1.03 -13.95 -34.13
CA SER A 849 -2.31 -14.48 -34.65
C SER A 849 -2.17 -15.60 -35.70
N GLN A 850 -1.03 -15.68 -36.40
CA GLN A 850 -0.73 -16.66 -37.46
C GLN A 850 0.37 -17.65 -37.06
N THR A 851 0.74 -17.72 -35.77
CA THR A 851 1.81 -18.57 -35.24
C THR A 851 1.66 -20.03 -35.65
N LEU A 852 0.44 -20.58 -35.52
CA LEU A 852 0.15 -21.97 -35.87
C LEU A 852 0.46 -22.27 -37.36
N ASP A 853 0.11 -21.36 -38.27
CA ASP A 853 0.32 -21.53 -39.71
C ASP A 853 1.77 -21.27 -40.17
N CYS A 854 2.60 -20.67 -39.30
CA CYS A 854 4.04 -20.65 -39.46
C CYS A 854 4.67 -21.95 -38.94
N LEU A 855 4.39 -22.36 -37.70
CA LEU A 855 4.98 -23.55 -37.09
C LEU A 855 4.68 -24.85 -37.85
N LYS A 856 3.48 -24.98 -38.45
CA LYS A 856 3.14 -26.08 -39.36
C LYS A 856 4.15 -26.32 -40.50
N ARG A 857 4.89 -25.31 -40.93
CA ARG A 857 5.83 -25.38 -42.06
C ARG A 857 7.19 -25.96 -41.67
N TYR A 858 7.53 -25.86 -40.39
CA TYR A 858 8.84 -26.24 -39.84
C TYR A 858 8.77 -27.42 -38.86
N LYS A 859 7.56 -27.97 -38.60
CA LYS A 859 7.30 -29.08 -37.65
C LYS A 859 8.12 -30.35 -37.90
N ASP A 860 8.65 -30.52 -39.11
CA ASP A 860 9.41 -31.69 -39.56
C ASP A 860 10.92 -31.43 -39.63
N GLU A 861 11.39 -30.23 -39.25
CA GLU A 861 12.82 -29.89 -39.18
C GLU A 861 13.52 -30.59 -38.01
N LEU A 862 14.78 -31.00 -38.21
CA LEU A 862 15.57 -31.74 -37.20
C LEU A 862 15.88 -30.91 -35.94
N THR A 863 15.83 -29.58 -36.04
CA THR A 863 16.03 -28.64 -34.93
C THR A 863 14.72 -28.09 -34.38
N PHE A 864 13.60 -28.81 -34.56
CA PHE A 864 12.29 -28.44 -34.03
C PHE A 864 11.98 -29.22 -32.74
N ASP A 865 11.62 -28.52 -31.66
CA ASP A 865 11.37 -29.12 -30.33
C ASP A 865 10.14 -30.05 -30.33
N ASP A 866 10.31 -31.27 -29.83
CA ASP A 866 9.26 -32.30 -29.84
C ASP A 866 8.04 -31.95 -28.99
N LYS A 867 8.16 -31.14 -27.93
CA LYS A 867 7.00 -30.73 -27.12
C LYS A 867 6.15 -29.74 -27.90
N CYS A 868 6.79 -28.78 -28.57
CA CYS A 868 6.14 -27.89 -29.52
C CYS A 868 5.53 -28.67 -30.70
N LYS A 869 6.26 -29.65 -31.26
CA LYS A 869 5.80 -30.52 -32.36
C LYS A 869 4.51 -31.25 -32.00
N ASN A 870 4.45 -31.84 -30.81
CA ASN A 870 3.27 -32.52 -30.28
C ASN A 870 2.06 -31.58 -30.09
N ILE A 871 2.27 -30.33 -29.67
CA ILE A 871 1.19 -29.32 -29.61
C ILE A 871 0.72 -28.93 -31.02
N VAL A 872 1.64 -28.68 -31.96
CA VAL A 872 1.31 -28.34 -33.36
C VAL A 872 0.52 -29.48 -34.01
N ILE A 873 0.94 -30.74 -33.84
CA ILE A 873 0.22 -31.92 -34.34
C ILE A 873 -1.16 -32.04 -33.69
N ARG A 874 -1.29 -31.89 -32.36
CA ARG A 874 -2.59 -31.90 -31.67
C ARG A 874 -3.54 -30.84 -32.26
N ARG A 875 -3.06 -29.62 -32.46
CA ARG A 875 -3.83 -28.53 -33.08
C ARG A 875 -4.21 -28.82 -34.53
N MET A 876 -3.36 -29.51 -35.31
CA MET A 876 -3.71 -29.98 -36.65
C MET A 876 -4.79 -31.09 -36.63
N ILE A 877 -4.77 -32.00 -35.65
CA ILE A 877 -5.83 -33.01 -35.46
C ILE A 877 -7.16 -32.31 -35.14
N GLU A 878 -7.16 -31.39 -34.17
CA GLU A 878 -8.34 -30.59 -33.81
C GLU A 878 -8.88 -29.80 -35.02
N GLN A 879 -8.03 -29.16 -35.84
CA GLN A 879 -8.49 -28.46 -37.06
C GLN A 879 -9.12 -29.37 -38.13
N ASN A 880 -8.89 -30.69 -38.07
CA ASN A 880 -9.53 -31.66 -38.96
C ASN A 880 -10.83 -32.26 -38.38
N THR A 881 -11.23 -31.97 -37.14
CA THR A 881 -12.53 -32.41 -36.62
C THR A 881 -13.68 -31.46 -36.97
N ASP A 882 -13.40 -30.20 -37.35
CA ASP A 882 -14.42 -29.29 -37.89
C ASP A 882 -13.88 -28.31 -38.94
N TYR A 883 -14.60 -28.16 -40.06
CA TYR A 883 -14.23 -27.26 -41.15
C TYR A 883 -14.15 -25.77 -40.74
N ARG A 884 -14.84 -25.38 -39.66
CA ARG A 884 -14.86 -24.01 -39.11
C ARG A 884 -13.67 -23.70 -38.21
N PHE A 885 -12.88 -24.71 -37.84
CA PHE A 885 -11.56 -24.55 -37.21
C PHE A 885 -10.45 -24.37 -38.26
N ASN A 886 -10.67 -24.80 -39.52
CA ASN A 886 -9.71 -24.67 -40.60
C ASN A 886 -10.10 -23.49 -41.52
N ASN A 887 -9.65 -22.28 -41.16
CA ASN A 887 -9.92 -21.04 -41.90
C ASN A 887 -9.51 -21.11 -43.39
N ALA A 888 -8.39 -21.78 -43.70
CA ALA A 888 -7.93 -21.97 -45.08
C ALA A 888 -8.90 -22.84 -45.89
N LEU A 889 -9.39 -23.94 -45.31
CA LEU A 889 -10.43 -24.78 -45.91
C LEU A 889 -11.75 -24.02 -46.05
N GLN A 890 -12.19 -23.30 -45.01
CA GLN A 890 -13.44 -22.55 -45.02
C GLN A 890 -13.47 -21.51 -46.16
N ASN A 891 -12.38 -20.78 -46.38
CA ASN A 891 -12.32 -19.73 -47.40
C ASN A 891 -12.09 -20.31 -48.82
N ALA A 892 -11.34 -21.41 -48.96
CA ALA A 892 -11.10 -22.03 -50.27
C ALA A 892 -12.29 -22.87 -50.77
N CYS A 893 -13.02 -23.54 -49.86
CA CYS A 893 -14.14 -24.43 -50.17
C CYS A 893 -15.53 -23.82 -49.90
N PHE A 894 -15.64 -22.53 -49.54
CA PHE A 894 -16.91 -21.87 -49.19
C PHE A 894 -18.08 -22.23 -50.13
N TYR A 895 -17.87 -22.05 -51.44
CA TYR A 895 -18.88 -22.33 -52.46
C TYR A 895 -19.16 -23.83 -52.63
N ASP A 896 -18.15 -24.70 -52.51
CA ASP A 896 -18.32 -26.14 -52.66
C ASP A 896 -19.05 -26.76 -51.46
N ILE A 897 -18.84 -26.23 -50.25
CA ILE A 897 -19.54 -26.65 -49.04
C ILE A 897 -21.04 -26.33 -49.16
N ASP A 898 -21.41 -25.10 -49.54
CA ASP A 898 -22.83 -24.71 -49.71
C ASP A 898 -23.53 -25.42 -50.88
N LYS A 899 -22.77 -25.74 -51.94
CA LYS A 899 -23.28 -26.38 -53.16
C LYS A 899 -23.41 -27.90 -53.05
N HIS A 900 -22.48 -28.57 -52.36
CA HIS A 900 -22.35 -30.03 -52.40
C HIS A 900 -22.46 -30.74 -51.03
N CYS A 901 -22.32 -30.01 -49.93
CA CYS A 901 -22.36 -30.54 -48.55
C CYS A 901 -23.47 -29.94 -47.69
N LYS A 902 -24.37 -29.14 -48.28
CA LYS A 902 -25.50 -28.46 -47.61
C LYS A 902 -26.37 -29.40 -46.78
N GLU A 903 -26.65 -30.60 -47.28
CA GLU A 903 -27.47 -31.62 -46.61
C GLU A 903 -26.88 -32.04 -45.25
N VAL A 904 -25.55 -32.05 -45.12
CA VAL A 904 -24.83 -32.31 -43.86
C VAL A 904 -25.01 -31.15 -42.86
N LEU A 905 -25.29 -29.93 -43.33
CA LEU A 905 -25.45 -28.74 -42.48
C LEU A 905 -26.90 -28.48 -42.04
N VAL A 906 -27.89 -29.09 -42.69
CA VAL A 906 -29.32 -28.85 -42.39
C VAL A 906 -29.78 -29.55 -41.11
N HIS A 907 -29.17 -30.68 -40.76
CA HIS A 907 -29.60 -31.54 -39.64
C HIS A 907 -28.73 -31.45 -38.38
N GLU A 908 -27.64 -30.69 -38.42
CA GLU A 908 -26.62 -30.65 -37.37
C GLU A 908 -26.63 -29.30 -36.61
N PRO A 909 -26.35 -29.29 -35.29
CA PRO A 909 -26.38 -28.06 -34.50
C PRO A 909 -25.21 -27.12 -34.85
N PRO A 910 -25.44 -25.80 -35.03
CA PRO A 910 -24.38 -24.85 -35.40
C PRO A 910 -23.34 -24.60 -34.31
N ASP A 911 -23.55 -25.11 -33.09
CA ASP A 911 -22.76 -24.83 -31.90
C ASP A 911 -21.98 -26.03 -31.34
N LYS A 912 -21.94 -27.17 -32.04
CA LYS A 912 -21.05 -28.31 -31.74
C LYS A 912 -20.16 -28.59 -32.95
N GLU A 913 -19.05 -29.29 -32.75
CA GLU A 913 -18.25 -29.85 -33.85
C GLU A 913 -19.06 -30.83 -34.70
N LEU A 914 -18.76 -30.89 -36.00
CA LEU A 914 -19.38 -31.80 -36.97
C LEU A 914 -18.57 -33.09 -37.20
N GLU A 915 -17.62 -33.43 -36.33
CA GLU A 915 -16.86 -34.70 -36.33
C GLU A 915 -16.31 -35.09 -37.72
N GLY A 916 -15.79 -34.12 -38.47
CA GLY A 916 -15.27 -34.31 -39.82
C GLY A 916 -16.32 -34.63 -40.91
N LYS A 917 -17.63 -34.66 -40.62
CA LYS A 917 -18.71 -34.99 -41.59
C LYS A 917 -18.64 -34.15 -42.88
N VAL A 918 -18.34 -32.85 -42.75
CA VAL A 918 -18.16 -31.94 -43.91
C VAL A 918 -16.89 -32.27 -44.70
N ILE A 919 -15.79 -32.59 -44.02
CA ILE A 919 -14.54 -33.02 -44.68
C ILE A 919 -14.76 -34.35 -45.40
N ARG A 920 -15.47 -35.31 -44.80
CA ARG A 920 -15.88 -36.57 -45.45
C ARG A 920 -16.71 -36.32 -46.71
N CYS A 921 -17.64 -35.37 -46.68
CA CYS A 921 -18.37 -34.95 -47.89
C CYS A 921 -17.42 -34.37 -48.96
N LEU A 922 -16.48 -33.50 -48.58
CA LEU A 922 -15.49 -32.95 -49.51
C LEU A 922 -14.55 -34.04 -50.09
N LYS A 923 -14.12 -35.03 -49.29
CA LYS A 923 -13.36 -36.20 -49.76
C LYS A 923 -14.11 -36.95 -50.88
N ILE A 924 -15.41 -37.19 -50.72
CA ILE A 924 -16.24 -37.84 -51.75
C ILE A 924 -16.29 -36.99 -53.02
N ARG A 925 -16.51 -35.67 -52.92
CA ARG A 925 -16.56 -34.76 -54.09
C ARG A 925 -15.20 -34.54 -54.75
N PHE A 926 -14.11 -34.70 -54.00
CA PHE A 926 -12.73 -34.72 -54.50
C PHE A 926 -12.48 -35.96 -55.35
N ARG A 927 -12.84 -37.17 -54.86
CA ARG A 927 -12.82 -38.40 -55.68
C ARG A 927 -13.63 -38.26 -56.97
N GLU A 928 -14.79 -37.63 -56.90
CA GLU A 928 -15.64 -37.36 -58.07
C GLU A 928 -15.13 -36.22 -59.00
N SER A 929 -14.04 -35.51 -58.65
CA SER A 929 -13.52 -34.35 -59.39
C SER A 929 -14.55 -33.21 -59.60
N LYS A 930 -15.42 -32.96 -58.60
CA LYS A 930 -16.53 -31.98 -58.67
C LYS A 930 -16.32 -30.66 -57.91
N LEU A 931 -15.18 -30.53 -57.21
CA LEU A 931 -14.80 -29.34 -56.44
C LEU A 931 -14.24 -28.23 -57.36
N THR A 932 -14.23 -26.99 -56.88
CA THR A 932 -13.45 -25.91 -57.51
C THR A 932 -11.94 -26.13 -57.33
N THR A 933 -11.11 -25.64 -58.24
CA THR A 933 -9.64 -25.83 -58.19
C THR A 933 -8.99 -25.30 -56.91
N LYS A 934 -9.53 -24.23 -56.31
CA LYS A 934 -9.08 -23.72 -55.00
C LYS A 934 -9.36 -24.73 -53.88
N CYS A 935 -10.56 -25.32 -53.87
CA CYS A 935 -10.96 -26.32 -52.89
C CYS A 935 -10.26 -27.67 -53.12
N GLU A 936 -10.12 -28.11 -54.38
CA GLU A 936 -9.35 -29.29 -54.78
C GLU A 936 -7.91 -29.23 -54.26
N HIS A 937 -7.22 -28.09 -54.44
CA HIS A 937 -5.85 -27.92 -53.95
C HIS A 937 -5.76 -27.94 -52.41
N GLN A 938 -6.67 -27.27 -51.68
CA GLN A 938 -6.64 -27.33 -50.21
C GLN A 938 -7.04 -28.71 -49.66
N MET A 939 -7.96 -29.41 -50.32
CA MET A 939 -8.30 -30.78 -49.94
C MET A 939 -7.13 -31.74 -50.20
N ALA A 940 -6.41 -31.58 -51.33
CA ALA A 940 -5.19 -32.34 -51.61
C ALA A 940 -4.10 -32.09 -50.55
N ASN A 941 -3.90 -30.84 -50.11
CA ASN A 941 -2.96 -30.50 -49.03
C ASN A 941 -3.34 -31.19 -47.71
N ILE A 942 -4.61 -31.14 -47.31
CA ILE A 942 -5.11 -31.76 -46.07
C ILE A 942 -4.97 -33.29 -46.12
N LEU A 943 -5.31 -33.90 -47.26
CA LEU A 943 -5.16 -35.34 -47.48
C LEU A 943 -3.68 -35.76 -47.47
N ARG A 944 -2.78 -34.97 -48.05
CA ARG A 944 -1.33 -35.23 -48.04
C ARG A 944 -0.74 -35.18 -46.63
N GLU A 945 -1.10 -34.18 -45.81
CA GLU A 945 -0.64 -34.15 -44.41
C GLU A 945 -1.19 -35.37 -43.64
N ALA A 946 -2.43 -35.78 -43.90
CA ALA A 946 -3.01 -36.98 -43.30
C ALA A 946 -2.33 -38.29 -43.74
N ALA A 947 -1.85 -38.36 -44.98
CA ALA A 947 -1.05 -39.48 -45.47
C ALA A 947 0.36 -39.54 -44.85
N LEU A 948 0.90 -38.41 -44.35
CA LEU A 948 2.15 -38.36 -43.60
C LEU A 948 1.96 -38.66 -42.11
N ASN A 949 0.80 -38.32 -41.52
CA ASN A 949 0.49 -38.59 -40.11
C ASN A 949 -0.97 -39.05 -39.96
N TYR A 950 -1.13 -40.34 -39.68
CA TYR A 950 -2.44 -41.01 -39.64
C TYR A 950 -3.40 -40.44 -38.59
N HIS A 951 -2.91 -39.83 -37.51
CA HIS A 951 -3.75 -39.19 -36.48
C HIS A 951 -4.58 -38.03 -37.05
N LEU A 952 -4.13 -37.41 -38.16
CA LEU A 952 -4.84 -36.33 -38.84
C LEU A 952 -6.06 -36.82 -39.66
N ASN A 953 -6.23 -38.13 -39.87
CA ASN A 953 -7.47 -38.72 -40.38
C ASN A 953 -8.24 -39.41 -39.23
N PRO A 954 -9.16 -38.72 -38.53
CA PRO A 954 -9.83 -39.25 -37.34
C PRO A 954 -10.67 -40.52 -37.61
N LEU A 955 -11.13 -40.73 -38.85
CA LEU A 955 -11.81 -41.97 -39.24
C LEU A 955 -10.85 -43.16 -39.28
N LEU A 956 -9.68 -43.02 -39.90
CA LEU A 956 -8.64 -44.06 -39.92
C LEU A 956 -8.14 -44.37 -38.51
N ALA A 957 -7.85 -43.34 -37.72
CA ALA A 957 -7.37 -43.48 -36.35
C ALA A 957 -8.39 -44.12 -35.37
N THR A 958 -9.68 -44.12 -35.69
CA THR A 958 -10.73 -44.79 -34.88
C THR A 958 -11.11 -46.16 -35.44
N MET A 959 -11.36 -46.27 -36.74
CA MET A 959 -11.82 -47.52 -37.37
C MET A 959 -10.72 -48.59 -37.49
N CYS A 960 -9.46 -48.18 -37.64
CA CYS A 960 -8.29 -49.07 -37.70
C CYS A 960 -7.48 -49.10 -36.40
N ALA A 961 -8.00 -48.61 -35.27
CA ALA A 961 -7.24 -48.47 -34.02
C ALA A 961 -6.60 -49.81 -33.56
N HIS A 962 -7.36 -50.90 -33.67
CA HIS A 962 -6.90 -52.26 -33.33
C HIS A 962 -5.80 -52.74 -34.29
N GLU A 963 -5.97 -52.52 -35.59
CA GLU A 963 -5.04 -52.91 -36.64
C GLU A 963 -3.71 -52.14 -36.54
N ILE A 964 -3.78 -50.86 -36.19
CA ILE A 964 -2.61 -50.01 -35.97
C ILE A 964 -1.83 -50.54 -34.76
N GLU A 965 -2.49 -50.75 -33.62
CA GLU A 965 -1.83 -51.20 -32.39
C GLU A 965 -1.35 -52.66 -32.46
N THR A 966 -1.98 -53.56 -33.23
CA THR A 966 -1.64 -55.00 -33.23
C THR A 966 -0.91 -55.49 -34.48
N ILE A 967 -1.14 -54.88 -35.65
CA ILE A 967 -0.64 -55.36 -36.95
C ILE A 967 0.45 -54.44 -37.52
N CYS A 968 0.41 -53.14 -37.22
CA CYS A 968 1.24 -52.11 -37.84
C CYS A 968 2.11 -51.30 -36.85
N ARG A 969 2.69 -51.98 -35.85
CA ARG A 969 3.74 -51.46 -34.94
C ARG A 969 5.10 -51.23 -35.63
N SER A 970 5.13 -50.52 -36.74
CA SER A 970 6.37 -49.96 -37.31
C SER A 970 6.79 -48.70 -36.55
N ASP A 971 8.08 -48.39 -36.51
CA ASP A 971 8.63 -47.24 -35.79
C ASP A 971 7.85 -45.93 -36.05
N GLU A 972 7.35 -45.32 -34.98
CA GLU A 972 6.48 -44.12 -35.02
C GLU A 972 7.16 -42.88 -35.64
N ASN A 973 8.46 -42.96 -35.91
CA ASN A 973 9.31 -41.88 -36.39
C ASN A 973 9.34 -41.72 -37.92
N GLU A 974 8.87 -42.69 -38.72
CA GLU A 974 8.84 -42.56 -40.19
C GLU A 974 7.47 -42.03 -40.70
N PRO A 975 7.42 -40.83 -41.34
CA PRO A 975 6.18 -40.27 -41.86
C PRO A 975 5.49 -41.18 -42.90
N GLY A 976 4.20 -41.46 -42.66
CA GLY A 976 3.35 -42.30 -43.51
C GLY A 976 3.54 -43.82 -43.35
N ALA A 977 4.46 -44.30 -42.50
CA ALA A 977 4.74 -45.73 -42.36
C ALA A 977 3.51 -46.57 -41.93
N VAL A 978 2.69 -46.06 -41.01
CA VAL A 978 1.47 -46.72 -40.53
C VAL A 978 0.43 -46.89 -41.65
N GLU A 979 0.16 -45.83 -42.42
CA GLU A 979 -0.78 -45.88 -43.54
C GLU A 979 -0.28 -46.81 -44.65
N GLU A 980 1.01 -46.77 -44.95
CA GLU A 980 1.66 -47.66 -45.91
C GLU A 980 1.61 -49.13 -45.45
N CYS A 981 1.73 -49.41 -44.15
CA CYS A 981 1.51 -50.73 -43.58
C CYS A 981 0.06 -51.20 -43.77
N LEU A 982 -0.93 -50.36 -43.46
CA LEU A 982 -2.35 -50.68 -43.65
C LEU A 982 -2.67 -50.96 -45.13
N LYS A 983 -2.18 -50.14 -46.06
CA LYS A 983 -2.31 -50.37 -47.52
C LYS A 983 -1.73 -51.73 -47.95
N ARG A 984 -0.57 -52.12 -47.40
CA ARG A 984 0.07 -53.43 -47.67
C ARG A 984 -0.73 -54.60 -47.10
N LYS A 985 -1.22 -54.49 -45.86
CA LYS A 985 -2.03 -55.54 -45.20
C LYS A 985 -3.40 -55.72 -45.88
N PHE A 986 -3.99 -54.63 -46.35
CA PHE A 986 -5.16 -54.63 -47.24
C PHE A 986 -4.89 -55.40 -48.53
N ASN A 987 -3.83 -55.04 -49.26
CA ASN A 987 -3.53 -55.66 -50.56
C ASN A 987 -3.14 -57.14 -50.45
N ALA A 988 -2.53 -57.53 -49.34
CA ALA A 988 -2.25 -58.94 -49.01
C ALA A 988 -3.48 -59.75 -48.56
N GLY A 989 -4.64 -59.10 -48.38
CA GLY A 989 -5.89 -59.75 -47.99
C GLY A 989 -5.88 -60.32 -46.58
N ASN A 990 -5.25 -59.63 -45.61
CA ASN A 990 -5.14 -60.17 -44.25
C ASN A 990 -6.52 -60.36 -43.59
N ARG A 991 -6.70 -61.49 -42.88
CA ARG A 991 -7.97 -61.87 -42.23
C ARG A 991 -8.18 -61.22 -40.87
N ASP A 992 -7.12 -60.77 -40.21
CA ASP A 992 -7.19 -60.15 -38.88
C ASP A 992 -7.64 -58.67 -38.94
N MET A 993 -7.87 -58.15 -40.14
CA MET A 993 -8.26 -56.77 -40.40
C MET A 993 -9.79 -56.66 -40.44
N LYS A 994 -10.39 -55.86 -39.55
CA LYS A 994 -11.85 -55.65 -39.52
C LYS A 994 -12.38 -55.08 -40.84
N GLU A 995 -13.61 -55.47 -41.20
CA GLU A 995 -14.29 -54.93 -42.38
C GLU A 995 -14.45 -53.40 -42.34
N GLU A 996 -14.67 -52.84 -41.16
CA GLU A 996 -14.74 -51.39 -40.90
C GLU A 996 -13.44 -50.67 -41.33
N CYS A 997 -12.30 -51.17 -40.85
CA CYS A 997 -10.98 -50.69 -41.27
C CYS A 997 -10.71 -50.97 -42.75
N ARG A 998 -11.12 -52.15 -43.25
CA ARG A 998 -10.93 -52.57 -44.65
C ARG A 998 -11.66 -51.64 -45.64
N LEU A 999 -12.82 -51.12 -45.26
CA LEU A 999 -13.58 -50.13 -46.04
C LEU A 999 -12.92 -48.75 -46.03
N GLU A 1000 -12.48 -48.22 -44.88
CA GLU A 1000 -11.78 -46.92 -44.81
C GLU A 1000 -10.43 -46.97 -45.57
N VAL A 1001 -9.66 -48.06 -45.45
CA VAL A 1001 -8.41 -48.23 -46.21
C VAL A 1001 -8.67 -48.35 -47.72
N ALA A 1002 -9.77 -48.98 -48.15
CA ALA A 1002 -10.16 -49.01 -49.56
C ALA A 1002 -10.58 -47.62 -50.09
N ASP A 1003 -11.35 -46.84 -49.32
CA ASP A 1003 -11.70 -45.46 -49.71
C ASP A 1003 -10.46 -44.56 -49.75
N LEU A 1004 -9.53 -44.74 -48.82
CA LEU A 1004 -8.25 -44.02 -48.77
C LEU A 1004 -7.35 -44.35 -49.98
N ILE A 1005 -7.28 -45.61 -50.40
CA ILE A 1005 -6.61 -46.03 -51.65
C ILE A 1005 -7.27 -45.38 -52.87
N GLU A 1006 -8.59 -45.21 -52.87
CA GLU A 1006 -9.29 -44.51 -53.95
C GLU A 1006 -9.21 -42.96 -53.83
N GLN A 1007 -8.91 -42.40 -52.66
CA GLN A 1007 -8.56 -40.98 -52.49
C GLN A 1007 -7.19 -40.66 -53.12
N THR A 1008 -6.16 -41.51 -52.93
CA THR A 1008 -4.84 -41.30 -53.55
C THR A 1008 -4.86 -41.42 -55.08
N ARG A 1009 -5.89 -42.05 -55.66
CA ARG A 1009 -6.11 -42.10 -57.10
C ARG A 1009 -6.55 -40.76 -57.71
N ALA A 1010 -7.13 -39.86 -56.91
CA ALA A 1010 -7.75 -38.62 -57.37
C ALA A 1010 -6.77 -37.44 -57.52
N ASP A 1011 -5.60 -37.46 -56.88
CA ASP A 1011 -4.45 -36.65 -57.28
C ASP A 1011 -3.15 -37.29 -56.78
N ILE A 1012 -2.07 -37.20 -57.56
CA ILE A 1012 -0.78 -37.80 -57.18
C ILE A 1012 -0.20 -37.16 -55.92
N ASN A 1013 -0.48 -35.87 -55.69
CA ASN A 1013 -0.01 -35.15 -54.50
C ASN A 1013 -0.61 -35.68 -53.18
N VAL A 1014 -1.68 -36.47 -53.23
CA VAL A 1014 -2.30 -37.09 -52.04
C VAL A 1014 -1.50 -38.32 -51.56
N ASP A 1015 -0.68 -38.93 -52.42
CA ASP A 1015 0.26 -39.98 -52.03
C ASP A 1015 1.70 -39.43 -52.03
N PRO A 1016 2.20 -38.88 -50.90
CA PRO A 1016 3.51 -38.25 -50.85
C PRO A 1016 4.66 -39.22 -51.15
N LEU A 1017 4.46 -40.53 -50.94
CA LEU A 1017 5.48 -41.55 -51.24
C LEU A 1017 5.55 -41.84 -52.74
N LEU A 1018 4.39 -41.98 -53.42
CA LEU A 1018 4.32 -42.10 -54.88
C LEU A 1018 4.79 -40.80 -55.57
N GLN A 1019 4.37 -39.64 -55.06
CA GLN A 1019 4.79 -38.33 -55.57
C GLN A 1019 6.32 -38.18 -55.49
N LYS A 1020 6.92 -38.50 -54.33
CA LYS A 1020 8.39 -38.45 -54.14
C LYS A 1020 9.12 -39.44 -55.05
N ALA A 1021 8.61 -40.66 -55.20
CA ALA A 1021 9.22 -41.68 -56.07
C ALA A 1021 9.12 -41.33 -57.57
N CYS A 1022 8.06 -40.66 -58.00
CA CYS A 1022 7.79 -40.35 -59.41
C CYS A 1022 8.04 -38.87 -59.81
N ALA A 1023 8.51 -38.00 -58.91
CA ALA A 1023 8.64 -36.56 -59.17
C ALA A 1023 9.46 -36.23 -60.44
N VAL A 1024 10.55 -36.97 -60.67
CA VAL A 1024 11.40 -36.82 -61.87
C VAL A 1024 10.62 -37.21 -63.12
N ASP A 1025 9.96 -38.36 -63.13
CA ASP A 1025 9.19 -38.83 -64.29
C ASP A 1025 7.95 -37.95 -64.58
N VAL A 1026 7.28 -37.43 -63.55
CA VAL A 1026 6.18 -36.47 -63.70
C VAL A 1026 6.66 -35.20 -64.39
N SER A 1027 7.80 -34.64 -63.98
CA SER A 1027 8.36 -33.43 -64.63
C SER A 1027 8.87 -33.70 -66.06
N LYS A 1028 9.41 -34.90 -66.31
CA LYS A 1028 9.93 -35.35 -67.61
C LYS A 1028 8.84 -35.68 -68.64
N TYR A 1029 7.74 -36.31 -68.22
CA TYR A 1029 6.71 -36.86 -69.12
C TYR A 1029 5.33 -36.20 -69.01
N CYS A 1030 5.02 -35.54 -67.89
CA CYS A 1030 3.67 -35.06 -67.55
C CYS A 1030 3.61 -33.56 -67.22
N SER A 1031 4.67 -32.79 -67.49
CA SER A 1031 4.79 -31.36 -67.16
C SER A 1031 3.76 -30.45 -67.84
N SER A 1032 3.21 -30.85 -68.99
CA SER A 1032 2.12 -30.13 -69.68
C SER A 1032 0.72 -30.51 -69.18
N VAL A 1033 0.61 -31.50 -68.28
CA VAL A 1033 -0.67 -32.01 -67.76
C VAL A 1033 -1.03 -31.25 -66.47
N PRO A 1034 -2.25 -30.70 -66.31
CA PRO A 1034 -2.65 -30.07 -65.05
C PRO A 1034 -2.84 -31.09 -63.93
N GLN A 1035 -2.29 -30.80 -62.75
CA GLN A 1035 -2.45 -31.57 -61.50
C GLN A 1035 -3.94 -31.72 -61.11
N GLY A 1036 -4.28 -32.70 -60.26
CA GLY A 1036 -5.67 -33.00 -59.89
C GLY A 1036 -6.39 -33.97 -60.84
N ALA A 1037 -7.61 -34.37 -60.46
CA ALA A 1037 -8.48 -35.34 -61.13
C ALA A 1037 -7.78 -36.61 -61.69
N GLY A 1038 -6.78 -37.14 -60.98
CA GLY A 1038 -6.00 -38.34 -61.35
C GLY A 1038 -5.12 -38.20 -62.61
N ARG A 1039 -5.05 -37.00 -63.22
CA ARG A 1039 -4.45 -36.79 -64.55
C ARG A 1039 -2.97 -37.14 -64.62
N HIS A 1040 -2.21 -36.88 -63.56
CA HIS A 1040 -0.79 -37.27 -63.49
C HIS A 1040 -0.59 -38.78 -63.34
N ILE A 1041 -1.44 -39.46 -62.57
CA ILE A 1041 -1.39 -40.92 -62.44
C ILE A 1041 -1.74 -41.58 -63.78
N MET A 1042 -2.76 -41.09 -64.47
CA MET A 1042 -3.13 -41.53 -65.82
C MET A 1042 -2.00 -41.28 -66.84
N CYS A 1043 -1.32 -40.13 -66.76
CA CYS A 1043 -0.18 -39.83 -67.61
C CYS A 1043 1.00 -40.80 -67.37
N LEU A 1044 1.32 -41.11 -66.11
CA LEU A 1044 2.34 -42.10 -65.76
C LEU A 1044 1.94 -43.53 -66.19
N GLN A 1045 0.66 -43.89 -66.12
CA GLN A 1045 0.14 -45.17 -66.63
C GLN A 1045 0.33 -45.28 -68.16
N ASN A 1046 -0.03 -44.24 -68.91
CA ASN A 1046 0.23 -44.17 -70.35
C ASN A 1046 1.73 -44.18 -70.69
N ALA A 1047 2.60 -43.71 -69.78
CA ALA A 1047 4.05 -43.78 -69.92
C ALA A 1047 4.66 -45.13 -69.49
N LEU A 1048 3.92 -45.95 -68.73
CA LEU A 1048 4.27 -47.33 -68.38
C LEU A 1048 3.94 -48.30 -69.53
N GLU A 1049 2.89 -48.02 -70.29
CA GLU A 1049 2.41 -48.84 -71.42
C GLU A 1049 3.11 -48.52 -72.75
N ASP A 1050 3.77 -47.36 -72.88
CA ASP A 1050 4.57 -47.00 -74.07
C ASP A 1050 5.99 -47.58 -74.00
N SER A 1051 6.29 -48.52 -74.88
CA SER A 1051 7.59 -49.19 -74.99
C SER A 1051 8.79 -48.28 -75.30
N ASN A 1052 8.56 -47.02 -75.71
CA ASN A 1052 9.61 -46.03 -75.94
C ASN A 1052 9.94 -45.19 -74.70
N LYS A 1053 9.24 -45.40 -73.57
CA LYS A 1053 9.44 -44.66 -72.31
C LYS A 1053 9.91 -45.59 -71.20
N SER A 1054 10.74 -45.06 -70.31
CA SER A 1054 11.19 -45.74 -69.10
C SER A 1054 11.08 -44.80 -67.91
N LEU A 1055 10.32 -45.24 -66.91
CA LEU A 1055 10.24 -44.62 -65.59
C LEU A 1055 11.49 -45.00 -64.77
N GLN A 1056 11.82 -44.23 -63.75
CA GLN A 1056 12.83 -44.60 -62.77
C GLN A 1056 12.41 -45.89 -62.02
N PRO A 1057 13.38 -46.73 -61.58
CA PRO A 1057 13.05 -48.02 -60.93
C PRO A 1057 12.11 -47.90 -59.73
N ASP A 1058 12.29 -46.86 -58.92
CA ASP A 1058 11.46 -46.61 -57.73
C ASP A 1058 10.04 -46.14 -58.11
N CYS A 1059 9.92 -45.26 -59.11
CA CYS A 1059 8.61 -44.87 -59.66
C CYS A 1059 7.88 -46.08 -60.27
N TYR A 1060 8.58 -46.87 -61.10
CA TYR A 1060 8.03 -48.09 -61.71
C TYR A 1060 7.49 -49.06 -60.65
N LYS A 1061 8.29 -49.36 -59.63
CA LYS A 1061 7.94 -50.27 -58.53
C LYS A 1061 6.79 -49.73 -57.69
N MET A 1062 6.79 -48.44 -57.35
CA MET A 1062 5.72 -47.82 -56.55
C MET A 1062 4.40 -47.74 -57.34
N LEU A 1063 4.45 -47.27 -58.59
CA LEU A 1063 3.27 -47.11 -59.44
C LEU A 1063 2.59 -48.45 -59.74
N THR A 1064 3.36 -49.49 -60.10
CA THR A 1064 2.82 -50.84 -60.33
C THR A 1064 2.16 -51.42 -59.08
N THR A 1065 2.79 -51.24 -57.91
CA THR A 1065 2.21 -51.63 -56.60
C THR A 1065 0.89 -50.89 -56.33
N ARG A 1066 0.82 -49.57 -56.59
CA ARG A 1066 -0.42 -48.79 -56.43
C ARG A 1066 -1.50 -49.17 -57.44
N MET A 1067 -1.16 -49.54 -58.67
CA MET A 1067 -2.12 -50.03 -59.67
C MET A 1067 -2.82 -51.33 -59.25
N GLU A 1068 -2.13 -52.22 -58.53
CA GLU A 1068 -2.77 -53.39 -57.94
C GLU A 1068 -3.71 -52.99 -56.79
N MET A 1069 -3.27 -52.11 -55.88
CA MET A 1069 -4.08 -51.60 -54.78
C MET A 1069 -5.39 -50.95 -55.28
N PHE A 1070 -5.33 -50.09 -56.31
CA PHE A 1070 -6.53 -49.49 -56.93
C PHE A 1070 -7.49 -50.56 -57.47
N ARG A 1071 -6.97 -51.60 -58.15
CA ARG A 1071 -7.77 -52.71 -58.68
C ARG A 1071 -8.42 -53.55 -57.58
N ASN A 1072 -7.80 -53.66 -56.41
CA ASN A 1072 -8.34 -54.43 -55.28
C ASN A 1072 -9.33 -53.60 -54.44
N ALA A 1073 -9.09 -52.30 -54.24
CA ALA A 1073 -10.05 -51.38 -53.63
C ALA A 1073 -11.35 -51.25 -54.46
N ALA A 1074 -11.22 -51.11 -55.78
CA ALA A 1074 -12.38 -51.00 -56.69
C ALA A 1074 -13.27 -52.26 -56.70
N LYS A 1075 -12.72 -53.46 -56.42
CA LYS A 1075 -13.53 -54.69 -56.25
C LYS A 1075 -14.35 -54.67 -54.97
N LEU A 1076 -13.81 -54.11 -53.87
CA LEU A 1076 -14.48 -54.04 -52.57
C LEU A 1076 -15.65 -53.04 -52.57
N ILE A 1077 -15.46 -51.92 -53.27
CA ILE A 1077 -16.42 -50.79 -53.33
C ILE A 1077 -17.50 -51.03 -54.42
N ALA A 1078 -17.42 -52.12 -55.18
CA ALA A 1078 -18.45 -52.48 -56.15
C ALA A 1078 -19.77 -52.87 -55.45
N PRO A 1079 -20.95 -52.38 -55.92
CA PRO A 1079 -22.24 -52.70 -55.30
C PRO A 1079 -22.56 -54.19 -55.48
N ASN A 1080 -22.74 -54.91 -54.37
CA ASN A 1080 -22.95 -56.35 -54.38
C ASN A 1080 -24.44 -56.74 -54.46
N THR A 1081 -25.34 -55.81 -54.15
CA THR A 1081 -26.79 -56.00 -54.25
C THR A 1081 -27.41 -55.22 -55.42
N ILE A 1082 -28.57 -55.70 -55.90
CA ILE A 1082 -29.34 -55.04 -56.97
C ILE A 1082 -29.88 -53.67 -56.51
N GLU A 1083 -30.11 -53.49 -55.21
CA GLU A 1083 -30.60 -52.24 -54.61
C GLU A 1083 -29.50 -51.17 -54.52
N GLU A 1084 -28.28 -51.55 -54.12
CA GLU A 1084 -27.09 -50.69 -54.23
C GLU A 1084 -26.76 -50.35 -55.69
N LEU A 1085 -26.90 -51.31 -56.61
CA LEU A 1085 -26.70 -51.06 -58.04
C LEU A 1085 -27.74 -50.07 -58.58
N TYR A 1086 -29.02 -50.21 -58.20
CA TYR A 1086 -30.09 -49.31 -58.60
C TYR A 1086 -29.88 -47.88 -58.06
N THR A 1087 -29.53 -47.74 -56.79
CA THR A 1087 -29.24 -46.44 -56.16
C THR A 1087 -27.99 -45.77 -56.76
N THR A 1088 -26.93 -46.54 -57.01
CA THR A 1088 -25.70 -46.06 -57.68
C THR A 1088 -25.99 -45.58 -59.12
N VAL A 1089 -26.80 -46.31 -59.88
CA VAL A 1089 -27.22 -45.88 -61.24
C VAL A 1089 -28.15 -44.66 -61.19
N ASN A 1090 -28.99 -44.51 -60.17
CA ASN A 1090 -29.81 -43.31 -59.96
C ASN A 1090 -28.99 -42.06 -59.56
N LEU A 1091 -27.84 -42.24 -58.88
CA LEU A 1091 -26.93 -41.15 -58.49
C LEU A 1091 -25.93 -40.77 -59.60
N SER A 1092 -25.72 -41.64 -60.58
CA SER A 1092 -24.78 -41.41 -61.69
C SER A 1092 -25.20 -40.23 -62.58
N PRO A 1093 -24.29 -39.34 -63.02
CA PRO A 1093 -24.59 -38.34 -64.05
C PRO A 1093 -25.03 -38.98 -65.38
N ALA A 1094 -24.62 -40.23 -65.63
CA ALA A 1094 -25.06 -41.02 -66.78
C ALA A 1094 -26.43 -41.70 -66.59
N ARG A 1095 -27.18 -41.42 -65.51
CA ARG A 1095 -28.53 -41.95 -65.26
C ARG A 1095 -29.45 -41.84 -66.49
N ARG A 1096 -29.40 -40.72 -67.22
CA ARG A 1096 -30.21 -40.55 -68.46
C ARG A 1096 -29.82 -41.57 -69.54
N TYR A 1097 -28.53 -41.84 -69.72
CA TYR A 1097 -28.04 -42.86 -70.64
C TYR A 1097 -28.45 -44.26 -70.20
N PHE A 1098 -28.25 -44.62 -68.93
CA PHE A 1098 -28.67 -45.93 -68.40
C PHE A 1098 -30.20 -46.14 -68.44
N MET A 1099 -30.99 -45.11 -68.18
CA MET A 1099 -32.45 -45.14 -68.35
C MET A 1099 -32.83 -45.33 -69.82
N ILE A 1100 -32.19 -44.63 -70.76
CA ILE A 1100 -32.44 -44.82 -72.21
C ILE A 1100 -32.06 -46.24 -72.63
N VAL A 1101 -30.87 -46.73 -72.28
CA VAL A 1101 -30.42 -48.10 -72.60
C VAL A 1101 -31.39 -49.13 -71.99
N GLY A 1102 -31.75 -48.99 -70.71
CA GLY A 1102 -32.73 -49.86 -70.05
C GLY A 1102 -34.10 -49.85 -70.73
N CYS A 1103 -34.66 -48.67 -71.03
CA CYS A 1103 -35.92 -48.53 -71.76
C CYS A 1103 -35.84 -49.10 -73.19
N THR A 1104 -34.72 -48.94 -73.91
CA THR A 1104 -34.53 -49.58 -75.22
C THR A 1104 -34.40 -51.09 -75.12
N MET A 1105 -33.77 -51.63 -74.09
CA MET A 1105 -33.66 -53.09 -73.91
C MET A 1105 -34.98 -53.72 -73.49
N VAL A 1106 -35.72 -53.09 -72.57
CA VAL A 1106 -37.11 -53.48 -72.23
C VAL A 1106 -38.03 -53.32 -73.45
N GLY A 1107 -37.84 -52.27 -74.25
CA GLY A 1107 -38.53 -52.08 -75.53
C GLY A 1107 -38.24 -53.20 -76.53
N PHE A 1108 -36.98 -53.60 -76.69
CA PHE A 1108 -36.58 -54.74 -77.51
C PHE A 1108 -37.18 -56.05 -77.00
N ILE A 1109 -37.12 -56.31 -75.69
CA ILE A 1109 -37.73 -57.50 -75.06
C ILE A 1109 -39.25 -57.51 -75.27
N PHE A 1110 -39.93 -56.36 -75.17
CA PHE A 1110 -41.37 -56.25 -75.40
C PHE A 1110 -41.73 -56.44 -76.89
N ILE A 1111 -40.94 -55.87 -77.81
CA ILE A 1111 -41.10 -56.05 -79.26
C ILE A 1111 -40.88 -57.52 -79.64
N ILE A 1112 -39.77 -58.13 -79.21
CA ILE A 1112 -39.49 -59.56 -79.40
C ILE A 1112 -40.59 -60.41 -78.77
N GLY A 1113 -41.07 -60.07 -77.58
CA GLY A 1113 -42.21 -60.71 -76.92
C GLY A 1113 -43.51 -60.64 -77.72
N MET A 1114 -43.83 -59.48 -78.34
CA MET A 1114 -45.01 -59.34 -79.21
C MET A 1114 -44.88 -60.14 -80.52
N PHE A 1115 -43.69 -60.20 -81.11
CA PHE A 1115 -43.46 -60.96 -82.34
C PHE A 1115 -43.42 -62.47 -82.09
N CYS A 1116 -42.65 -62.95 -81.09
CA CYS A 1116 -42.57 -64.36 -80.72
C CYS A 1116 -43.87 -64.88 -80.09
N GLY A 1117 -44.57 -64.08 -79.28
CA GLY A 1117 -45.85 -64.44 -78.66
C GLY A 1117 -47.01 -64.68 -79.65
N ARG A 1118 -46.85 -64.25 -80.91
CA ARG A 1118 -47.77 -64.60 -82.01
C ARG A 1118 -47.40 -65.90 -82.75
N VAL A 1119 -46.18 -66.40 -82.61
CA VAL A 1119 -45.72 -67.64 -83.28
C VAL A 1119 -46.23 -68.89 -82.56
N THR A 1120 -46.21 -68.90 -81.23
CA THR A 1120 -46.64 -70.06 -80.41
C THR A 1120 -48.14 -70.31 -80.37
N ARG A 1121 -48.98 -69.43 -80.97
CA ARG A 1121 -50.45 -69.56 -81.01
C ARG A 1121 -51.02 -70.11 -82.34
N ARG A 1122 -50.18 -70.61 -83.25
CA ARG A 1122 -50.63 -71.10 -84.59
C ARG A 1122 -50.34 -72.58 -84.90
N THR A 1123 -49.92 -73.40 -83.93
CA THR A 1123 -49.53 -74.81 -84.14
C THR A 1123 -50.36 -75.85 -83.38
N MET A 1124 -51.54 -75.49 -82.84
CA MET A 1124 -52.46 -76.43 -82.16
C MET A 1124 -53.89 -76.45 -82.73
N ILE A 1125 -54.04 -76.33 -84.06
CA ILE A 1125 -55.28 -76.74 -84.77
C ILE A 1125 -54.88 -77.52 -86.03
N MET A 1126 -54.61 -78.83 -85.88
CA MET A 1126 -54.91 -79.91 -86.84
C MET A 1126 -54.24 -81.24 -86.40
N LYS A 1127 -54.97 -82.05 -85.62
CA LYS A 1127 -55.03 -83.52 -85.75
C LYS A 1127 -56.06 -84.11 -84.78
N ASN A 1128 -57.25 -84.42 -85.29
CA ASN A 1128 -58.11 -85.45 -84.71
C ASN A 1128 -57.74 -86.78 -85.37
N LYS A 1129 -56.99 -87.62 -84.67
CA LYS A 1129 -57.03 -89.09 -84.79
C LYS A 1129 -56.24 -89.73 -83.66
#